data_AF-Z9JMF8-F1
#
_entry.id   AF-Z9JMF8-F1
#
_cell.length_a   1.000
_cell.length_b   1.000
_cell.length_c   1.000
_cell.angle_alpha   90.00
_cell.angle_beta   90.00
_cell.angle_gamma   90.00
#
_symmetry.space_group_name_H-M   'P 1'
#
loop_
_entity.id
_entity.type
_entity.pdbx_description
1 polymer ?
#
loop_
_entity_poly.entity_id
_entity_poly.type
_entity_poly.pdbx_seq_one_letter_code
_entity_poly.pdbx_strand_id
1 'polypeptide(L)'
;MSAAPDPYLTLPLQGVRLIEASAGTGKTFTMATLVTRLIVERGLRIGHILAVTFTDAATQELRTRIRERLVLAARLVPHAAAGLVTVASQQPQVPDGRVDAPAQHVTRVTPVVAGLASPEAPDVALSLHILRTYLAASDETPETLRWRLQQAADEIDLAAIFTIHGFCARVLCEHALEAGQSFTPPTLLASDRDLLHELATDLWRQGMADAEAVDDLIHLWPGGAEMLAQDLGDLLYQPRLYPVPSQENAVGMGDAALATAEATLRHVWQAHGAALRIALHTALEDGVLSKTSYKPDALNELSDWLERWTVAPETCPVPHPKLETLTAAALQAGTRKHSAGRLPISPVSGAVERYLDALVSVDVARAQRRLRRLHLLRAEARVRLTALKRQRRVQTYDDLIEGVAQALDGVYGLTLVRRLREQYRIALVDEFQDTDITQWRIFHHVFGDAALVHTAGLTPALFLIGDPKQAIYGFRGGDVHTYLAAAARAERAPPLERNFRSRPVLLRAIQALYAQGGEDAFLTPGIAFHPVQPGTQCSAADLSHAGVDAPALVVWQAPPPLDSTARGKPKPWSAEAARTLCTDACVHAIYRWLADAQTGRAMLEGRPVCAGDIAVLVRNHREAALLQQALARAGIPAVAAGKHSLFTTDEANETLAVLLAVLHSADEGRLRAALSTVLLGLTATTIAA
;
A
#
# COMPACT_ATOMS: atom_id res chain seq x y z
N MET A 1 -36.90 -22.91 -2.73
CA MET A 1 -36.92 -21.52 -2.26
C MET A 1 -36.44 -20.66 -3.42
N SER A 2 -37.28 -19.76 -3.94
CA SER A 2 -36.89 -18.84 -5.02
C SER A 2 -35.70 -18.01 -4.55
N ALA A 3 -34.56 -18.10 -5.23
CA ALA A 3 -33.44 -17.20 -4.97
C ALA A 3 -33.93 -15.76 -5.17
N ALA A 4 -33.64 -14.87 -4.23
CA ALA A 4 -33.88 -13.45 -4.43
C ALA A 4 -33.17 -13.01 -5.72
N PRO A 5 -33.78 -12.13 -6.54
CA PRO A 5 -33.14 -11.64 -7.76
C PRO A 5 -31.81 -10.97 -7.40
N ASP A 6 -30.78 -11.19 -8.22
CA ASP A 6 -29.45 -10.64 -8.01
C ASP A 6 -29.55 -9.09 -7.92
N PRO A 7 -29.08 -8.47 -6.82
CA PRO A 7 -29.24 -7.02 -6.61
C PRO A 7 -28.56 -6.17 -7.69
N TYR A 8 -27.60 -6.73 -8.43
CA TYR A 8 -26.90 -6.05 -9.50
C TYR A 8 -27.67 -6.05 -10.82
N LEU A 9 -28.85 -6.66 -10.91
CA LEU A 9 -29.74 -6.56 -12.06
C LEU A 9 -30.52 -5.25 -12.09
N THR A 10 -30.80 -4.66 -10.92
CA THR A 10 -31.58 -3.42 -10.79
C THR A 10 -30.72 -2.22 -10.40
N LEU A 11 -29.41 -2.43 -10.17
CA LEU A 11 -28.48 -1.35 -9.81
C LEU A 11 -28.47 -0.27 -10.91
N PRO A 12 -28.67 1.02 -10.58
CA PRO A 12 -28.62 2.10 -11.56
C PRO A 12 -27.25 2.21 -12.24
N LEU A 13 -27.23 2.25 -13.57
CA LEU A 13 -26.01 2.38 -14.39
C LEU A 13 -25.56 3.85 -14.58
N GLN A 14 -25.59 4.62 -13.48
CA GLN A 14 -25.18 6.03 -13.40
C GLN A 14 -24.93 6.45 -11.94
N GLY A 15 -24.38 7.65 -11.78
CA GLY A 15 -24.00 8.20 -10.49
C GLY A 15 -22.60 7.76 -10.09
N VAL A 16 -22.26 8.01 -8.82
CA VAL A 16 -21.06 7.48 -8.19
C VAL A 16 -21.47 6.30 -7.32
N ARG A 17 -21.03 5.09 -7.66
CA ARG A 17 -21.44 3.84 -7.01
C ARG A 17 -20.26 3.17 -6.33
N LEU A 18 -20.44 2.72 -5.10
CA LEU A 18 -19.45 1.90 -4.38
C LEU A 18 -19.93 0.46 -4.24
N ILE A 19 -19.13 -0.48 -4.72
CA ILE A 19 -19.37 -1.91 -4.62
C ILE A 19 -18.32 -2.52 -3.68
N GLU A 20 -18.75 -2.89 -2.48
CA GLU A 20 -17.88 -3.61 -1.54
C GLU A 20 -17.87 -5.11 -1.87
N ALA A 21 -16.70 -5.62 -2.25
CA ALA A 21 -16.51 -6.97 -2.74
C ALA A 21 -15.51 -7.74 -1.86
N SER A 22 -16.00 -8.35 -0.79
CA SER A 22 -15.17 -9.14 0.14
C SER A 22 -14.44 -10.29 -0.56
N ALA A 23 -13.40 -10.83 0.08
CA ALA A 23 -12.57 -11.89 -0.48
C ALA A 23 -13.42 -13.06 -1.02
N GLY A 24 -13.19 -13.44 -2.28
CA GLY A 24 -13.86 -14.57 -2.93
C GLY A 24 -15.34 -14.39 -3.26
N THR A 25 -15.89 -13.17 -3.17
CA THR A 25 -17.33 -12.92 -3.37
C THR A 25 -17.78 -12.74 -4.83
N GLY A 26 -16.86 -12.84 -5.79
CA GLY A 26 -17.20 -12.78 -7.22
C GLY A 26 -17.06 -11.39 -7.85
N LYS A 27 -16.17 -10.53 -7.34
CA LYS A 27 -15.87 -9.20 -7.90
C LYS A 27 -15.79 -9.15 -9.43
N THR A 28 -14.95 -9.99 -10.03
CA THR A 28 -14.78 -10.08 -11.50
C THR A 28 -16.05 -10.54 -12.21
N PHE A 29 -16.83 -11.43 -11.60
CA PHE A 29 -18.13 -11.86 -12.13
C PHE A 29 -19.10 -10.68 -12.16
N THR A 30 -19.17 -9.90 -11.08
CA THR A 30 -19.98 -8.69 -11.00
C THR A 30 -19.55 -7.64 -12.01
N MET A 31 -18.25 -7.43 -12.20
CA MET A 31 -17.75 -6.51 -13.24
C MET A 31 -18.16 -6.95 -14.65
N ALA A 32 -18.00 -8.23 -14.99
CA ALA A 32 -18.43 -8.75 -16.29
C ALA A 32 -19.94 -8.59 -16.51
N THR A 33 -20.74 -8.79 -15.45
CA THR A 33 -22.18 -8.50 -15.46
C THR A 33 -22.47 -7.03 -15.73
N LEU A 34 -21.83 -6.11 -15.02
CA LEU A 34 -22.02 -4.67 -15.21
C LEU A 34 -21.66 -4.22 -16.62
N VAL A 35 -20.54 -4.69 -17.17
CA VAL A 35 -20.14 -4.40 -18.55
C VAL A 35 -21.18 -4.92 -19.55
N THR A 36 -21.71 -6.12 -19.33
CA THR A 36 -22.78 -6.69 -20.16
C THR A 36 -24.04 -5.83 -20.08
N ARG A 37 -24.46 -5.42 -18.88
CA ARG A 37 -25.60 -4.51 -18.69
C ARG A 37 -25.39 -3.17 -19.37
N LEU A 38 -24.18 -2.60 -19.33
CA LEU A 38 -23.85 -1.35 -20.02
C LEU A 38 -23.95 -1.47 -21.55
N ILE A 39 -23.56 -2.60 -22.13
CA ILE A 39 -23.71 -2.86 -23.57
C ILE A 39 -25.16 -3.12 -23.94
N VAL A 40 -25.89 -3.88 -23.12
CA VAL A 40 -27.29 -4.25 -23.40
C VAL A 40 -28.23 -3.09 -23.12
N GLU A 41 -28.28 -2.58 -21.90
CA GLU A 41 -29.28 -1.61 -21.42
C GLU A 41 -28.96 -0.17 -21.85
N ARG A 42 -27.67 0.18 -21.97
CA ARG A 42 -27.24 1.55 -22.35
C ARG A 42 -26.74 1.66 -23.79
N GLY A 43 -26.64 0.55 -24.52
CA GLY A 43 -26.15 0.52 -25.90
C GLY A 43 -24.70 1.02 -26.05
N LEU A 44 -23.90 0.97 -25.00
CA LEU A 44 -22.51 1.43 -25.06
C LEU A 44 -21.65 0.48 -25.89
N ARG A 45 -20.69 1.03 -26.64
CA ARG A 45 -19.60 0.25 -27.25
C ARG A 45 -18.60 -0.13 -26.18
N ILE A 46 -17.91 -1.26 -26.35
CA ILE A 46 -16.92 -1.74 -25.37
C ILE A 46 -15.80 -0.72 -25.13
N GLY A 47 -15.37 0.01 -26.16
CA GLY A 47 -14.38 1.08 -26.05
C GLY A 47 -14.83 2.30 -25.25
N HIS A 48 -16.15 2.50 -25.05
CA HIS A 48 -16.70 3.59 -24.23
C HIS A 48 -16.74 3.27 -22.73
N ILE A 49 -16.40 2.04 -22.33
CA ILE A 49 -16.43 1.57 -20.95
C ILE A 49 -14.98 1.48 -20.48
N LEU A 50 -14.55 2.45 -19.67
CA LEU A 50 -13.23 2.43 -19.07
C LEU A 50 -13.25 1.48 -17.87
N ALA A 51 -12.41 0.44 -17.88
CA ALA A 51 -12.15 -0.39 -16.72
C ALA A 51 -10.67 -0.29 -16.34
N VAL A 52 -10.38 0.07 -15.10
CA VAL A 52 -9.00 0.20 -14.60
C VAL A 52 -8.74 -0.77 -13.46
N THR A 53 -7.55 -1.36 -13.45
CA THR A 53 -7.09 -2.31 -12.42
C THR A 53 -5.66 -1.94 -11.97
N PHE A 54 -5.14 -2.63 -10.95
CA PHE A 54 -3.80 -2.35 -10.42
C PHE A 54 -2.66 -3.08 -11.17
N THR A 55 -2.92 -4.19 -11.87
CA THR A 55 -1.86 -5.02 -12.48
C THR A 55 -2.19 -5.46 -13.90
N ASP A 56 -1.17 -5.60 -14.75
CA ASP A 56 -1.34 -6.09 -16.12
C ASP A 56 -2.00 -7.48 -16.15
N ALA A 57 -1.65 -8.38 -15.24
CA ALA A 57 -2.29 -9.69 -15.12
C ALA A 57 -3.80 -9.58 -14.83
N ALA A 58 -4.20 -8.69 -13.92
CA ALA A 58 -5.60 -8.43 -13.64
C ALA A 58 -6.34 -7.80 -14.84
N THR A 59 -5.68 -6.95 -15.63
CA THR A 59 -6.29 -6.43 -16.87
C THR A 59 -6.59 -7.56 -17.87
N GLN A 60 -5.67 -8.53 -18.04
CA GLN A 60 -5.85 -9.65 -18.96
C GLN A 60 -6.90 -10.65 -18.47
N GLU A 61 -6.92 -10.94 -17.17
CA GLU A 61 -7.98 -11.75 -16.56
C GLU A 61 -9.35 -11.09 -16.77
N LEU A 62 -9.48 -9.79 -16.45
CA LEU A 62 -10.73 -9.06 -16.62
C LEU A 62 -11.19 -9.03 -18.08
N ARG A 63 -10.27 -8.79 -19.03
CA ARG A 63 -10.55 -8.84 -20.47
C ARG A 63 -11.12 -10.19 -20.88
N THR A 64 -10.48 -11.27 -20.45
CA THR A 64 -10.91 -12.65 -20.74
C THR A 64 -12.31 -12.91 -20.20
N ARG A 65 -12.57 -12.56 -18.93
CA ARG A 65 -13.86 -12.78 -18.28
C ARG A 65 -15.01 -11.99 -18.91
N ILE A 66 -14.76 -10.74 -19.28
CA ILE A 66 -15.75 -9.92 -19.99
C ILE A 66 -16.06 -10.56 -21.36
N ARG A 67 -15.02 -10.97 -22.11
CA ARG A 67 -15.21 -11.63 -23.40
C ARG A 67 -16.06 -12.88 -23.29
N GLU A 68 -15.72 -13.78 -22.37
CA GLU A 68 -16.46 -15.02 -22.10
C GLU A 68 -17.94 -14.72 -21.82
N ARG A 69 -18.21 -13.70 -21.00
CA ARG A 69 -19.57 -13.28 -20.69
C ARG A 69 -20.33 -12.73 -21.89
N LEU A 70 -19.69 -11.91 -22.73
CA LEU A 70 -20.33 -11.33 -23.91
C LEU A 70 -20.63 -12.41 -24.96
N VAL A 71 -19.71 -13.34 -25.18
CA VAL A 71 -19.93 -14.51 -26.06
C VAL A 71 -21.08 -15.36 -25.55
N LEU A 72 -21.12 -15.61 -24.23
CA LEU A 72 -22.22 -16.33 -23.61
C LEU A 72 -23.56 -15.61 -23.83
N ALA A 73 -23.62 -14.31 -23.54
CA ALA A 73 -24.82 -13.50 -23.72
C ALA A 73 -25.30 -13.51 -25.18
N ALA A 74 -24.39 -13.35 -26.15
CA ALA A 74 -24.71 -13.40 -27.58
C ALA A 74 -25.36 -14.73 -28.00
N ARG A 75 -24.85 -15.86 -27.47
CA ARG A 75 -25.41 -17.20 -27.72
C ARG A 75 -26.80 -17.38 -27.11
N LEU A 76 -27.05 -16.75 -25.96
CA LEU A 76 -28.31 -16.87 -25.21
C LEU A 76 -29.43 -15.97 -25.76
N VAL A 77 -29.11 -15.05 -26.69
CA VAL A 77 -30.15 -14.24 -27.35
C VAL A 77 -31.12 -15.16 -28.10
N PRO A 78 -32.45 -15.04 -27.88
CA PRO A 78 -33.46 -15.87 -28.56
C PRO A 78 -33.33 -15.80 -30.09
N HIS A 79 -33.44 -16.94 -30.77
CA HIS A 79 -33.49 -16.96 -32.24
C HIS A 79 -34.93 -16.72 -32.68
N ALA A 80 -35.16 -15.88 -33.70
CA ALA A 80 -36.49 -15.58 -34.22
C ALA A 80 -37.32 -16.82 -34.68
N ALA A 81 -36.70 -18.00 -34.82
CA ALA A 81 -37.33 -19.21 -35.36
C ALA A 81 -37.82 -20.25 -34.32
N ALA A 82 -37.87 -19.93 -33.02
CA ALA A 82 -38.40 -20.86 -32.01
C ALA A 82 -39.92 -20.74 -31.79
N GLY A 83 -40.71 -21.27 -32.75
CA GLY A 83 -41.97 -21.97 -32.44
C GLY A 83 -43.31 -21.23 -32.57
N LEU A 84 -43.77 -20.97 -33.80
CA LEU A 84 -45.19 -21.10 -34.13
C LEU A 84 -45.47 -22.60 -34.32
N VAL A 85 -45.95 -23.28 -33.28
CA VAL A 85 -46.57 -24.60 -33.42
C VAL A 85 -48.05 -24.45 -33.08
N THR A 86 -48.88 -24.38 -34.12
CA THR A 86 -50.32 -24.56 -34.02
C THR A 86 -50.60 -25.97 -33.51
N VAL A 87 -51.02 -26.07 -32.25
CA VAL A 87 -51.64 -27.29 -31.74
C VAL A 87 -53.04 -27.37 -32.36
N ALA A 88 -53.23 -28.31 -33.28
CA ALA A 88 -54.55 -28.64 -33.80
C ALA A 88 -55.41 -29.16 -32.64
N SER A 89 -56.41 -28.38 -32.24
CA SER A 89 -57.42 -28.79 -31.27
C SER A 89 -58.30 -29.88 -31.87
N GLN A 90 -58.17 -31.11 -31.38
CA GLN A 90 -59.20 -32.13 -31.55
C GLN A 90 -60.39 -31.77 -30.65
N GLN A 91 -61.51 -31.39 -31.26
CA GLN A 91 -62.80 -31.24 -30.60
C GLN A 91 -63.38 -32.63 -30.28
N PRO A 92 -64.02 -32.84 -29.11
CA PRO A 92 -65.07 -33.84 -28.97
C PRO A 92 -66.39 -33.26 -29.50
N GLN A 93 -67.04 -33.98 -30.42
CA GLN A 93 -68.39 -33.68 -30.89
C GLN A 93 -69.43 -33.97 -29.79
N VAL A 94 -70.28 -32.98 -29.47
CA VAL A 94 -71.65 -33.21 -29.00
C VAL A 94 -72.56 -32.13 -29.63
N PRO A 95 -73.73 -32.46 -30.20
CA PRO A 95 -74.62 -31.51 -30.85
C PRO A 95 -75.62 -30.91 -29.85
N ASP A 96 -75.91 -29.60 -29.95
CA ASP A 96 -77.18 -29.03 -30.43
C ASP A 96 -77.41 -27.58 -29.92
N GLY A 97 -78.04 -26.74 -30.75
CA GLY A 97 -78.90 -25.62 -30.31
C GLY A 97 -78.35 -24.20 -30.04
N ARG A 98 -78.58 -23.29 -31.01
CA ARG A 98 -78.90 -21.83 -30.93
C ARG A 98 -77.84 -20.74 -30.61
N VAL A 99 -77.71 -19.84 -31.61
CA VAL A 99 -77.48 -18.37 -31.71
C VAL A 99 -77.08 -17.54 -30.46
N ASP A 100 -75.93 -16.83 -30.52
CA ASP A 100 -75.76 -15.35 -30.41
C ASP A 100 -74.27 -14.91 -30.41
N ALA A 101 -74.00 -13.62 -30.70
CA ALA A 101 -72.70 -13.03 -31.10
C ALA A 101 -71.69 -12.69 -29.95
N PRO A 102 -70.65 -11.85 -30.18
CA PRO A 102 -69.23 -12.20 -30.28
C PRO A 102 -68.41 -12.01 -28.97
N ALA A 103 -67.33 -12.78 -28.77
CA ALA A 103 -66.36 -12.54 -27.69
C ALA A 103 -64.91 -12.62 -28.18
N GLN A 104 -64.19 -11.51 -28.03
CA GLN A 104 -62.76 -11.36 -28.27
C GLN A 104 -61.96 -12.16 -27.21
N HIS A 105 -61.13 -13.10 -27.65
CA HIS A 105 -60.15 -13.75 -26.77
C HIS A 105 -58.74 -13.25 -27.09
N VAL A 106 -58.20 -12.44 -26.17
CA VAL A 106 -56.78 -12.06 -26.10
C VAL A 106 -55.99 -13.29 -25.65
N THR A 107 -55.16 -13.83 -26.55
CA THR A 107 -54.29 -14.97 -26.26
C THR A 107 -53.04 -14.49 -25.52
N ARG A 108 -52.92 -14.84 -24.23
CA ARG A 108 -51.66 -14.69 -23.47
C ARG A 108 -50.67 -15.76 -23.94
N VAL A 109 -49.53 -15.31 -24.45
CA VAL A 109 -48.41 -16.18 -24.85
C VAL A 109 -47.47 -16.34 -23.65
N THR A 110 -47.36 -17.56 -23.12
CA THR A 110 -46.31 -17.96 -22.18
C THR A 110 -45.35 -18.92 -22.89
N PRO A 111 -44.03 -18.69 -22.86
CA PRO A 111 -43.08 -19.64 -23.44
C PRO A 111 -42.87 -20.81 -22.48
N VAL A 112 -43.14 -22.03 -22.96
CA VAL A 112 -42.76 -23.28 -22.30
C VAL A 112 -41.39 -23.70 -22.85
N VAL A 113 -40.37 -23.75 -21.99
CA VAL A 113 -39.09 -24.39 -22.30
C VAL A 113 -39.14 -25.82 -21.79
N ALA A 114 -39.05 -26.76 -22.72
CA ALA A 114 -38.92 -28.18 -22.41
C ALA A 114 -37.49 -28.52 -21.98
N GLY A 115 -37.36 -29.05 -20.76
CA GLY A 115 -36.37 -30.06 -20.34
C GLY A 115 -34.90 -29.64 -20.24
N LEU A 116 -34.40 -29.51 -18.99
CA LEU A 116 -33.15 -30.10 -18.49
C LEU A 116 -33.08 -29.90 -16.97
N ALA A 117 -33.07 -31.00 -16.22
CA ALA A 117 -33.00 -31.03 -14.76
C ALA A 117 -31.54 -30.89 -14.27
N SER A 118 -30.98 -29.70 -14.42
CA SER A 118 -29.78 -29.25 -13.70
C SER A 118 -29.96 -27.76 -13.40
N PRO A 119 -29.58 -27.26 -12.22
CA PRO A 119 -29.66 -25.82 -11.97
C PRO A 119 -28.81 -25.10 -13.03
N GLU A 120 -29.43 -24.21 -13.80
CA GLU A 120 -28.74 -23.40 -14.81
C GLU A 120 -27.53 -22.70 -14.16
N ALA A 121 -26.40 -22.66 -14.87
CA ALA A 121 -25.21 -21.99 -14.36
C ALA A 121 -25.53 -20.51 -14.05
N PRO A 122 -24.99 -19.92 -12.96
CA PRO A 122 -25.39 -18.58 -12.51
C PRO A 122 -25.20 -17.49 -13.56
N ASP A 123 -24.17 -17.62 -14.39
CA ASP A 123 -23.88 -16.73 -15.51
C ASP A 123 -24.93 -16.79 -16.62
N VAL A 124 -25.42 -17.99 -16.94
CA VAL A 124 -26.51 -18.22 -17.90
C VAL A 124 -27.80 -17.58 -17.40
N ALA A 125 -28.20 -17.89 -16.17
CA ALA A 125 -29.44 -17.38 -15.58
C ALA A 125 -29.47 -15.84 -15.54
N LEU A 126 -28.35 -15.23 -15.12
CA LEU A 126 -28.21 -13.78 -15.05
C LEU A 126 -28.24 -13.13 -16.45
N SER A 127 -27.52 -13.72 -17.41
CA SER A 127 -27.49 -13.20 -18.78
C SER A 127 -28.86 -13.30 -19.44
N LEU A 128 -29.56 -14.43 -19.27
CA LEU A 128 -30.94 -14.59 -19.75
C LEU A 128 -31.88 -13.56 -19.14
N HIS A 129 -31.72 -13.25 -17.84
CA HIS A 129 -32.53 -12.23 -17.19
C HIS A 129 -32.30 -10.86 -17.82
N ILE A 130 -31.03 -10.43 -17.97
CA ILE A 130 -30.68 -9.13 -18.59
C ILE A 130 -31.28 -9.03 -20.00
N LEU A 131 -31.08 -10.07 -20.83
CA LEU A 131 -31.55 -10.08 -22.22
C LEU A 131 -33.08 -10.05 -22.32
N ARG A 132 -33.78 -10.86 -21.50
CA ARG A 132 -35.25 -10.91 -21.51
C ARG A 132 -35.87 -9.60 -21.03
N THR A 133 -35.35 -9.04 -19.94
CA THR A 133 -35.83 -7.77 -19.38
C THR A 133 -35.62 -6.64 -20.39
N TYR A 134 -34.46 -6.60 -21.06
CA TYR A 134 -34.18 -5.59 -22.07
C TYR A 134 -35.07 -5.74 -23.32
N LEU A 135 -35.15 -6.94 -23.92
CA LEU A 135 -35.96 -7.18 -25.12
C LEU A 135 -37.47 -6.98 -24.87
N ALA A 136 -37.95 -7.18 -23.64
CA ALA A 136 -39.33 -6.90 -23.27
C ALA A 136 -39.64 -5.39 -23.16
N ALA A 137 -38.61 -4.55 -22.97
CA ALA A 137 -38.73 -3.11 -22.77
C ALA A 137 -38.17 -2.28 -23.94
N SER A 138 -37.66 -2.93 -24.99
CA SER A 138 -36.96 -2.31 -26.12
C SER A 138 -37.60 -2.74 -27.45
N ASP A 139 -37.54 -1.86 -28.45
CA ASP A 139 -37.93 -2.16 -29.84
C ASP A 139 -36.78 -2.80 -30.64
N GLU A 140 -35.61 -3.03 -30.03
CA GLU A 140 -34.47 -3.68 -30.68
C GLU A 140 -34.74 -5.16 -30.95
N THR A 141 -34.48 -5.61 -32.18
CA THR A 141 -34.66 -7.02 -32.54
C THR A 141 -33.61 -7.92 -31.88
N PRO A 142 -33.94 -9.19 -31.55
CA PRO A 142 -32.97 -10.15 -31.04
C PRO A 142 -31.72 -10.29 -31.93
N GLU A 143 -31.88 -10.21 -33.25
CA GLU A 143 -30.76 -10.27 -34.20
C GLU A 143 -29.80 -9.09 -34.03
N THR A 144 -30.34 -7.86 -33.86
CA THR A 144 -29.53 -6.65 -33.67
C THR A 144 -28.77 -6.69 -32.34
N LEU A 145 -29.46 -7.11 -31.28
CA LEU A 145 -28.84 -7.26 -29.96
C LEU A 145 -27.72 -8.32 -29.97
N ARG A 146 -27.96 -9.46 -30.63
CA ARG A 146 -26.94 -10.51 -30.83
C ARG A 146 -25.73 -9.96 -31.56
N TRP A 147 -25.94 -9.21 -32.65
CA TRP A 147 -24.86 -8.60 -33.40
C TRP A 147 -24.06 -7.61 -32.53
N ARG A 148 -24.73 -6.74 -31.76
CA ARG A 148 -24.05 -5.80 -30.84
C ARG A 148 -23.18 -6.51 -29.81
N LEU A 149 -23.68 -7.60 -29.21
CA LEU A 149 -22.92 -8.40 -28.25
C LEU A 149 -21.74 -9.13 -28.90
N GLN A 150 -21.94 -9.68 -30.10
CA GLN A 150 -20.89 -10.35 -30.87
C GLN A 150 -19.77 -9.35 -31.23
N GLN A 151 -20.14 -8.18 -31.76
CA GLN A 151 -19.20 -7.10 -32.06
C GLN A 151 -18.41 -6.67 -30.81
N ALA A 152 -19.08 -6.47 -29.67
CA ALA A 152 -18.40 -6.12 -28.43
C ALA A 152 -17.42 -7.22 -27.93
N ALA A 153 -17.73 -8.49 -28.18
CA ALA A 153 -16.85 -9.61 -27.86
C ALA A 153 -15.65 -9.72 -28.83
N ASP A 154 -15.84 -9.38 -30.10
CA ASP A 154 -14.80 -9.38 -31.13
C ASP A 154 -13.86 -8.17 -30.95
N GLU A 155 -14.39 -7.02 -30.55
CA GLU A 155 -13.64 -5.78 -30.29
C GLU A 155 -13.02 -5.72 -28.88
N ILE A 156 -13.02 -6.83 -28.13
CA ILE A 156 -12.53 -6.84 -26.74
C ILE A 156 -11.04 -6.47 -26.62
N ASP A 157 -10.25 -6.72 -27.65
CA ASP A 157 -8.83 -6.33 -27.69
C ASP A 157 -8.66 -4.80 -27.83
N LEU A 158 -9.70 -4.11 -28.32
CA LEU A 158 -9.79 -2.64 -28.36
C LEU A 158 -10.46 -2.06 -27.11
N ALA A 159 -10.89 -2.91 -26.16
CA ALA A 159 -11.56 -2.46 -24.95
C ALA A 159 -10.64 -1.57 -24.11
N ALA A 160 -11.24 -0.55 -23.49
CA ALA A 160 -10.55 0.39 -22.61
C ALA A 160 -10.29 -0.24 -21.22
N ILE A 161 -9.56 -1.34 -21.19
CA ILE A 161 -9.17 -2.07 -19.98
C ILE A 161 -7.67 -1.85 -19.75
N PHE A 162 -7.33 -1.04 -18.75
CA PHE A 162 -5.95 -0.61 -18.51
C PHE A 162 -5.54 -0.78 -17.05
N THR A 163 -4.23 -0.74 -16.79
CA THR A 163 -3.77 -0.32 -15.46
C THR A 163 -4.00 1.18 -15.29
N ILE A 164 -4.04 1.67 -14.05
CA ILE A 164 -4.17 3.13 -13.79
C ILE A 164 -3.04 3.91 -14.49
N HIS A 165 -1.81 3.40 -14.43
CA HIS A 165 -0.67 3.97 -15.16
C HIS A 165 -0.84 3.93 -16.68
N GLY A 166 -1.32 2.80 -17.22
CA GLY A 166 -1.59 2.66 -18.66
C GLY A 166 -2.65 3.64 -19.14
N PHE A 167 -3.70 3.86 -18.34
CA PHE A 167 -4.69 4.90 -18.58
C PHE A 167 -4.04 6.29 -18.59
N CYS A 168 -3.26 6.64 -17.57
CA CYS A 168 -2.64 7.96 -17.48
C CYS A 168 -1.64 8.22 -18.63
N ALA A 169 -0.82 7.24 -18.98
CA ALA A 169 0.09 7.32 -20.12
C ALA A 169 -0.67 7.59 -21.43
N ARG A 170 -1.79 6.88 -21.64
CA ARG A 170 -2.64 7.06 -22.81
C ARG A 170 -3.25 8.47 -22.85
N VAL A 171 -3.79 8.96 -21.73
CA VAL A 171 -4.34 10.32 -21.63
C VAL A 171 -3.30 11.37 -21.96
N LEU A 172 -2.09 11.27 -21.40
CA LEU A 172 -1.00 12.21 -21.66
C LEU A 172 -0.53 12.18 -23.12
N CYS A 173 -0.62 11.03 -23.79
CA CYS A 173 -0.25 10.88 -25.20
C CYS A 173 -1.34 11.39 -26.14
N GLU A 174 -2.59 10.95 -25.96
CA GLU A 174 -3.72 11.29 -26.85
C GLU A 174 -4.19 12.76 -26.67
N HIS A 175 -3.97 13.34 -25.49
CA HIS A 175 -4.34 14.72 -25.15
C HIS A 175 -3.12 15.56 -24.74
N ALA A 176 -2.00 15.37 -25.45
CA ALA A 176 -0.73 16.03 -25.13
C ALA A 176 -0.84 17.57 -25.10
N LEU A 177 -1.67 18.17 -25.96
CA LEU A 177 -1.88 19.63 -25.99
C LEU A 177 -2.57 20.13 -24.72
N GLU A 178 -3.66 19.50 -24.30
CA GLU A 178 -4.37 19.83 -23.07
C GLU A 178 -3.54 19.54 -21.83
N ALA A 179 -2.72 18.49 -21.88
CA ALA A 179 -1.83 18.08 -20.80
C ALA A 179 -0.50 18.86 -20.76
N GLY A 180 -0.23 19.73 -21.73
CA GLY A 180 1.03 20.48 -21.82
C GLY A 180 2.27 19.59 -22.02
N GLN A 181 2.10 18.42 -22.62
CA GLN A 181 3.15 17.43 -22.89
C GLN A 181 3.71 17.57 -24.30
N SER A 182 4.94 17.07 -24.49
CA SER A 182 5.53 16.90 -25.82
C SER A 182 4.86 15.74 -26.57
N PHE A 183 4.73 15.86 -27.90
CA PHE A 183 4.28 14.76 -28.76
C PHE A 183 5.28 13.60 -28.84
N THR A 184 6.55 13.84 -28.51
CA THR A 184 7.54 12.76 -28.39
C THR A 184 7.43 12.12 -27.01
N PRO A 185 7.06 10.83 -26.92
CA PRO A 185 6.88 10.18 -25.63
C PRO A 185 8.22 10.11 -24.87
N PRO A 186 8.23 10.43 -23.58
CA PRO A 186 9.41 10.31 -22.75
C PRO A 186 9.74 8.83 -22.49
N THR A 187 11.01 8.58 -22.16
CA THR A 187 11.45 7.25 -21.72
C THR A 187 10.95 6.97 -20.31
N LEU A 188 10.19 5.89 -20.16
CA LEU A 188 9.68 5.47 -18.85
C LEU A 188 10.78 4.79 -18.04
N LEU A 189 11.03 5.31 -16.84
CA LEU A 189 11.97 4.77 -15.87
C LEU A 189 11.24 3.93 -14.83
N ALA A 190 11.79 2.75 -14.53
CA ALA A 190 11.29 1.90 -13.45
C ALA A 190 11.63 2.46 -12.05
N SER A 191 12.67 3.29 -11.95
CA SER A 191 13.09 3.98 -10.73
C SER A 191 13.86 5.24 -11.10
N ASP A 192 13.70 6.30 -10.30
CA ASP A 192 14.47 7.54 -10.40
C ASP A 192 15.62 7.62 -9.40
N ARG A 193 16.01 6.50 -8.77
CA ARG A 193 17.09 6.45 -7.76
C ARG A 193 18.39 7.10 -8.25
N ASP A 194 18.80 6.82 -9.48
CA ASP A 194 20.03 7.39 -10.04
C ASP A 194 19.91 8.92 -10.23
N LEU A 195 18.72 9.40 -10.61
CA LEU A 195 18.44 10.84 -10.72
C LEU A 195 18.45 11.52 -9.35
N LEU A 196 17.86 10.88 -8.34
CA LEU A 196 17.85 11.39 -6.97
C LEU A 196 19.26 11.44 -6.38
N HIS A 197 20.11 10.47 -6.67
CA HIS A 197 21.49 10.43 -6.21
C HIS A 197 22.35 11.52 -6.86
N GLU A 198 22.20 11.73 -8.17
CA GLU A 198 22.83 12.86 -8.86
C GLU A 198 22.37 14.20 -8.28
N LEU A 199 21.05 14.38 -8.12
CA LEU A 199 20.47 15.59 -7.56
C LEU A 199 20.93 15.85 -6.12
N ALA A 200 20.98 14.82 -5.27
CA ALA A 200 21.46 14.93 -3.90
C ALA A 200 22.92 15.37 -3.84
N THR A 201 23.77 14.84 -4.73
CA THR A 201 25.18 15.24 -4.82
C THR A 201 25.34 16.72 -5.17
N ASP A 202 24.54 17.21 -6.12
CA ASP A 202 24.58 18.61 -6.53
C ASP A 202 24.00 19.56 -5.47
N LEU A 203 22.89 19.18 -4.84
CA LEU A 203 22.29 19.94 -3.73
C LEU A 203 23.24 19.99 -2.53
N TRP A 204 23.91 18.88 -2.21
CA TRP A 204 24.90 18.82 -1.14
C TRP A 204 26.07 19.77 -1.41
N ARG A 205 26.63 19.73 -2.63
CA ARG A 205 27.76 20.58 -3.02
C ARG A 205 27.42 22.06 -2.96
N GLN A 206 26.24 22.44 -3.43
CA GLN A 206 25.82 23.84 -3.46
C GLN A 206 25.31 24.34 -2.11
N GLY A 207 24.77 23.44 -1.28
CA GLY A 207 24.31 23.75 0.06
C GLY A 207 25.45 24.07 1.03
N MET A 208 26.69 23.72 0.71
CA MET A 208 27.90 24.04 1.50
C MET A 208 28.45 25.45 1.18
N ALA A 209 27.60 26.47 1.34
CA ALA A 209 27.98 27.87 1.04
C ALA A 209 28.83 28.53 2.15
N ASP A 210 28.56 28.20 3.41
CA ASP A 210 29.23 28.77 4.59
C ASP A 210 29.35 27.74 5.73
N ALA A 211 30.04 28.09 6.81
CA ALA A 211 30.29 27.18 7.94
C ALA A 211 29.00 26.75 8.67
N GLU A 212 28.01 27.64 8.81
CA GLU A 212 26.73 27.30 9.42
C GLU A 212 25.94 26.32 8.56
N ALA A 213 26.02 26.48 7.24
CA ALA A 213 25.41 25.63 6.27
C ALA A 213 25.99 24.22 6.26
N VAL A 214 27.31 24.13 6.39
CA VAL A 214 28.01 22.86 6.55
C VAL A 214 27.57 22.16 7.83
N ASP A 215 27.52 22.85 8.97
CA ASP A 215 27.05 22.26 10.24
C ASP A 215 25.60 21.77 10.14
N ASP A 216 24.71 22.58 9.57
CA ASP A 216 23.30 22.22 9.41
C ASP A 216 23.14 20.97 8.52
N LEU A 217 23.87 20.91 7.41
CA LEU A 217 23.79 19.77 6.48
C LEU A 217 24.38 18.50 7.11
N ILE A 218 25.51 18.58 7.80
CA ILE A 218 26.11 17.44 8.50
C ILE A 218 25.18 16.95 9.63
N HIS A 219 24.51 17.87 10.34
CA HIS A 219 23.55 17.49 11.37
C HIS A 219 22.30 16.83 10.79
N LEU A 220 21.79 17.33 9.67
CA LEU A 220 20.63 16.72 9.00
C LEU A 220 21.00 15.37 8.37
N TRP A 221 22.15 15.31 7.70
CA TRP A 221 22.66 14.11 7.06
C TRP A 221 24.14 13.81 7.39
N PRO A 222 24.42 13.14 8.53
CA PRO A 222 25.79 12.73 8.89
C PRO A 222 26.48 11.85 7.84
N GLY A 223 25.72 11.08 7.06
CA GLY A 223 26.21 10.25 5.95
C GLY A 223 26.45 11.00 4.63
N GLY A 224 26.30 12.32 4.61
CA GLY A 224 26.52 13.15 3.43
C GLY A 224 25.45 13.00 2.35
N ALA A 225 25.86 13.25 1.10
CA ALA A 225 24.98 13.22 -0.07
C ALA A 225 24.30 11.85 -0.29
N GLU A 226 24.95 10.74 0.11
CA GLU A 226 24.38 9.40 -0.02
C GLU A 226 23.11 9.24 0.83
N MET A 227 23.16 9.72 2.08
CA MET A 227 22.01 9.63 2.96
C MET A 227 20.92 10.63 2.55
N LEU A 228 21.31 11.81 2.06
CA LEU A 228 20.37 12.74 1.43
C LEU A 228 19.65 12.08 0.25
N ALA A 229 20.35 11.35 -0.62
CA ALA A 229 19.75 10.66 -1.76
C ALA A 229 18.71 9.61 -1.35
N GLN A 230 18.98 8.90 -0.25
CA GLN A 230 18.06 7.90 0.32
C GLN A 230 16.78 8.55 0.86
N ASP A 231 16.91 9.69 1.53
CA ASP A 231 15.78 10.42 2.11
C ASP A 231 15.00 11.25 1.07
N LEU A 232 15.63 11.61 -0.04
CA LEU A 232 15.06 12.56 -1.01
C LEU A 232 13.75 12.06 -1.62
N GLY A 233 13.62 10.74 -1.85
CA GLY A 233 12.39 10.14 -2.36
C GLY A 233 11.20 10.43 -1.44
N ASP A 234 11.34 10.13 -0.14
CA ASP A 234 10.30 10.35 0.86
C ASP A 234 10.01 11.84 1.06
N LEU A 235 11.05 12.68 1.08
CA LEU A 235 10.91 14.13 1.21
C LEU A 235 10.12 14.73 0.06
N LEU A 236 10.34 14.27 -1.18
CA LEU A 236 9.66 14.78 -2.36
C LEU A 236 8.24 14.25 -2.51
N TYR A 237 7.99 13.01 -2.08
CA TYR A 237 6.68 12.35 -2.14
C TYR A 237 5.64 13.06 -1.28
N GLN A 238 6.01 13.49 -0.06
CA GLN A 238 5.06 14.16 0.83
C GLN A 238 4.52 15.45 0.17
N PRO A 239 3.21 15.71 0.15
CA PRO A 239 2.67 16.95 -0.42
C PRO A 239 3.08 18.17 0.43
N ARG A 240 3.00 18.03 1.76
CA ARG A 240 3.36 19.06 2.73
C ARG A 240 4.27 18.49 3.82
N LEU A 241 5.37 19.19 4.08
CA LEU A 241 6.31 18.83 5.14
C LEU A 241 5.92 19.57 6.44
N TYR A 242 5.89 18.83 7.53
CA TYR A 242 5.67 19.36 8.88
C TYR A 242 6.85 19.00 9.80
N PRO A 243 7.16 19.83 10.81
CA PRO A 243 6.55 21.13 11.13
C PRO A 243 6.87 22.22 10.09
N VAL A 244 6.05 23.26 10.04
CA VAL A 244 6.31 24.45 9.21
C VAL A 244 7.29 25.35 9.96
N PRO A 245 8.35 25.86 9.31
CA PRO A 245 9.31 26.73 9.99
C PRO A 245 8.66 28.05 10.40
N SER A 246 9.09 28.59 11.55
CA SER A 246 8.70 29.94 11.96
C SER A 246 9.30 31.00 11.01
N GLN A 247 8.50 32.05 10.74
CA GLN A 247 8.90 33.20 9.92
C GLN A 247 9.84 34.17 10.66
N GLU A 248 10.02 33.98 11.97
CA GLU A 248 10.89 34.82 12.78
C GLU A 248 12.37 34.52 12.47
N ASN A 249 13.04 35.52 11.91
CA ASN A 249 14.47 35.53 11.67
C ASN A 249 15.21 35.85 12.97
N ALA A 250 15.42 34.84 13.83
CA ALA A 250 16.32 34.95 14.99
C ALA A 250 17.80 34.82 14.57
N VAL A 251 18.22 35.43 13.46
CA VAL A 251 19.60 35.31 12.96
C VAL A 251 20.52 36.11 13.89
N GLY A 252 21.49 35.43 14.52
CA GLY A 252 22.53 36.03 15.36
C GLY A 252 22.12 36.53 16.74
N MET A 253 20.82 36.62 17.06
CA MET A 253 20.34 37.05 18.38
C MET A 253 20.66 36.04 19.49
N GLY A 254 20.55 34.74 19.19
CA GLY A 254 20.88 33.67 20.13
C GLY A 254 22.36 33.65 20.49
N ASP A 255 23.24 33.71 19.48
CA ASP A 255 24.69 33.65 19.70
C ASP A 255 25.21 34.89 20.44
N ALA A 256 24.65 36.09 20.17
CA ALA A 256 24.98 37.31 20.91
C ALA A 256 24.49 37.25 22.37
N ALA A 257 23.29 36.71 22.61
CA ALA A 257 22.77 36.50 23.96
C ALA A 257 23.60 35.48 24.73
N LEU A 258 24.03 34.39 24.08
CA LEU A 258 24.91 33.39 24.67
C LEU A 258 26.27 34.00 25.04
N ALA A 259 26.93 34.72 24.13
CA ALA A 259 28.20 35.39 24.43
C ALA A 259 28.09 36.37 25.61
N THR A 260 26.97 37.09 25.71
CA THR A 260 26.69 37.99 26.84
C THR A 260 26.48 37.22 28.14
N ALA A 261 25.72 36.13 28.10
CA ALA A 261 25.48 35.27 29.27
C ALA A 261 26.76 34.57 29.73
N GLU A 262 27.61 34.12 28.81
CA GLU A 262 28.93 33.55 29.08
C GLU A 262 29.84 34.55 29.77
N ALA A 263 30.00 35.76 29.21
CA ALA A 263 30.80 36.82 29.83
C ALA A 263 30.29 37.17 31.24
N THR A 264 28.97 37.24 31.40
CA THR A 264 28.33 37.51 32.70
C THR A 264 28.63 36.39 33.70
N LEU A 265 28.45 35.13 33.32
CA LEU A 265 28.70 33.99 34.20
C LEU A 265 30.18 33.91 34.60
N ARG A 266 31.11 34.15 33.67
CA ARG A 266 32.54 34.19 33.95
C ARG A 266 32.88 35.26 34.98
N HIS A 267 32.39 36.48 34.77
CA HIS A 267 32.64 37.59 35.70
C HIS A 267 32.07 37.32 37.10
N VAL A 268 30.82 36.85 37.16
CA VAL A 268 30.14 36.56 38.43
C VAL A 268 30.77 35.37 39.16
N TRP A 269 31.23 34.34 38.44
CA TRP A 269 31.94 33.21 39.04
C TRP A 269 33.30 33.63 39.60
N GLN A 270 34.06 34.47 38.90
CA GLN A 270 35.33 35.00 39.42
C GLN A 270 35.14 35.84 40.70
N ALA A 271 34.06 36.62 40.76
CA ALA A 271 33.78 37.49 41.92
C ALA A 271 33.16 36.73 43.12
N HIS A 272 32.30 35.74 42.88
CA HIS A 272 31.46 35.13 43.92
C HIS A 272 31.53 33.59 44.01
N GLY A 273 32.27 32.92 43.11
CA GLY A 273 32.33 31.46 43.01
C GLY A 273 32.95 30.80 44.24
N ALA A 274 34.06 31.34 44.77
CA ALA A 274 34.69 30.82 45.99
C ALA A 274 33.75 30.90 47.21
N ALA A 275 33.02 32.01 47.36
CA ALA A 275 32.05 32.18 48.44
C ALA A 275 30.87 31.21 48.30
N LEU A 276 30.36 31.00 47.07
CA LEU A 276 29.30 30.02 46.82
C LEU A 276 29.79 28.59 47.10
N ARG A 277 30.99 28.22 46.67
CA ARG A 277 31.58 26.89 46.94
C ARG A 277 31.61 26.60 48.44
N ILE A 278 32.09 27.54 49.25
CA ILE A 278 32.09 27.41 50.71
C ILE A 278 30.67 27.26 51.24
N ALA A 279 29.75 28.15 50.83
CA ALA A 279 28.36 28.12 51.29
C ALA A 279 27.64 26.79 50.95
N LEU A 280 27.89 26.21 49.78
CA LEU A 280 27.33 24.91 49.38
C LEU A 280 27.86 23.76 50.24
N HIS A 281 29.17 23.75 50.53
CA HIS A 281 29.78 22.72 51.38
C HIS A 281 29.30 22.83 52.83
N THR A 282 29.27 24.04 53.39
CA THR A 282 28.73 24.29 54.74
C THR A 282 27.25 23.89 54.83
N ALA A 283 26.42 24.24 53.84
CA ALA A 283 25.02 23.83 53.81
C ALA A 283 24.83 22.30 53.69
N LEU A 284 25.79 21.59 53.09
CA LEU A 284 25.80 20.13 53.02
C LEU A 284 26.20 19.48 54.35
N GLU A 285 27.21 20.05 55.03
CA GLU A 285 27.67 19.63 56.36
C GLU A 285 26.59 19.84 57.42
N ASP A 286 25.96 21.02 57.42
CA ASP A 286 24.87 21.43 58.32
C ASP A 286 23.54 20.69 58.02
N GLY A 287 23.51 19.85 56.99
CA GLY A 287 22.32 19.07 56.61
C GLY A 287 21.17 19.90 56.05
N VAL A 288 21.43 21.14 55.63
CA VAL A 288 20.49 22.05 54.96
C VAL A 288 20.19 21.60 53.53
N LEU A 289 21.21 21.14 52.80
CA LEU A 289 21.09 20.57 51.46
C LEU A 289 21.01 19.03 51.47
N SER A 290 20.28 18.47 50.52
CA SER A 290 20.17 17.02 50.31
C SER A 290 21.50 16.39 49.84
N LYS A 291 22.12 15.56 50.70
CA LYS A 291 23.31 14.76 50.35
C LYS A 291 23.07 13.71 49.24
N THR A 292 21.80 13.40 48.94
CA THR A 292 21.43 12.49 47.85
C THR A 292 21.44 13.21 46.49
N SER A 293 20.99 14.47 46.47
CA SER A 293 20.89 15.28 45.26
C SER A 293 22.20 16.04 44.96
N TYR A 294 22.92 16.44 46.00
CA TYR A 294 24.18 17.17 45.96
C TYR A 294 25.27 16.33 46.62
N LYS A 295 25.98 15.52 45.81
CA LYS A 295 27.13 14.73 46.28
C LYS A 295 28.37 15.63 46.35
N PRO A 296 29.20 15.54 47.39
CA PRO A 296 30.42 16.35 47.52
C PRO A 296 31.34 16.24 46.30
N ASP A 297 31.60 15.02 45.81
CA ASP A 297 32.49 14.79 44.66
C ASP A 297 31.97 15.46 43.39
N ALA A 298 30.66 15.34 43.11
CA ALA A 298 30.04 15.95 41.94
C ALA A 298 30.02 17.49 42.00
N LEU A 299 29.99 18.09 43.20
CA LEU A 299 30.10 19.54 43.38
C LEU A 299 31.52 20.04 43.20
N ASN A 300 32.51 19.27 43.63
CA ASN A 300 33.92 19.56 43.37
C ASN A 300 34.22 19.47 41.87
N GLU A 301 33.80 18.39 41.20
CA GLU A 301 33.94 18.24 39.74
C GLU A 301 33.30 19.39 38.96
N LEU A 302 32.10 19.83 39.36
CA LEU A 302 31.42 20.97 38.76
C LEU A 302 32.18 22.30 39.00
N SER A 303 32.72 22.49 40.21
CA SER A 303 33.50 23.68 40.56
C SER A 303 34.80 23.73 39.75
N ASP A 304 35.51 22.60 39.66
CA ASP A 304 36.76 22.47 38.90
C ASP A 304 36.51 22.62 37.39
N TRP A 305 35.34 22.19 36.91
CA TRP A 305 34.91 22.47 35.53
C TRP A 305 34.67 23.97 35.32
N LEU A 306 33.95 24.66 36.22
CA LEU A 306 33.71 26.11 36.12
C LEU A 306 35.02 26.92 36.20
N GLU A 307 35.94 26.53 37.08
CA GLU A 307 37.27 27.16 37.15
C GLU A 307 38.04 27.02 35.83
N ARG A 308 38.07 25.84 35.21
CA ARG A 308 38.70 25.65 33.89
C ARG A 308 37.98 26.40 32.77
N TRP A 309 36.64 26.29 32.73
CA TRP A 309 35.80 26.93 31.72
C TRP A 309 35.87 28.46 31.78
N THR A 310 36.01 29.06 32.97
CA THR A 310 36.16 30.53 33.09
C THR A 310 37.48 31.06 32.55
N VAL A 311 38.54 30.24 32.56
CA VAL A 311 39.87 30.61 32.04
C VAL A 311 39.98 30.34 30.54
N ALA A 312 39.54 29.17 30.09
CA ALA A 312 39.67 28.71 28.71
C ALA A 312 38.38 28.01 28.23
N PRO A 313 37.29 28.75 27.96
CA PRO A 313 35.98 28.17 27.61
C PRO A 313 36.05 27.29 26.35
N GLU A 314 36.92 27.62 25.38
CA GLU A 314 37.17 26.84 24.17
C GLU A 314 37.66 25.40 24.43
N THR A 315 38.25 25.13 25.60
CA THR A 315 38.70 23.78 26.00
C THR A 315 37.58 22.94 26.62
N CYS A 316 36.42 23.56 26.89
CA CYS A 316 35.25 22.96 27.52
C CYS A 316 33.99 23.24 26.67
N PRO A 317 33.89 22.70 25.44
CA PRO A 317 32.83 23.03 24.49
C PRO A 317 31.44 22.50 24.90
N VAL A 318 31.39 21.54 25.83
CA VAL A 318 30.14 20.96 26.32
C VAL A 318 29.91 21.42 27.78
N PRO A 319 28.74 22.00 28.10
CA PRO A 319 28.38 22.35 29.47
C PRO A 319 28.38 21.14 30.40
N HIS A 320 28.83 21.32 31.64
CA HIS A 320 28.80 20.23 32.62
C HIS A 320 27.34 19.82 32.94
N PRO A 321 27.01 18.52 32.97
CA PRO A 321 25.62 18.04 33.14
C PRO A 321 24.99 18.46 34.47
N LYS A 322 25.80 18.78 35.49
CA LYS A 322 25.31 19.25 36.80
C LYS A 322 25.17 20.77 36.91
N LEU A 323 25.43 21.55 35.86
CA LEU A 323 25.37 23.00 35.94
C LEU A 323 23.98 23.52 36.35
N GLU A 324 22.90 22.85 35.92
CA GLU A 324 21.51 23.12 36.32
C GLU A 324 21.29 23.08 37.84
N THR A 325 22.13 22.35 38.58
CA THR A 325 22.01 22.22 40.05
C THR A 325 22.38 23.49 40.79
N LEU A 326 23.04 24.45 40.13
CA LEU A 326 23.39 25.76 40.71
C LEU A 326 22.31 26.83 40.50
N THR A 327 21.23 26.53 39.78
CA THR A 327 20.07 27.45 39.64
C THR A 327 19.38 27.66 40.99
N ALA A 328 18.73 28.81 41.18
CA ALA A 328 18.05 29.12 42.43
C ALA A 328 16.90 28.13 42.70
N ALA A 329 16.18 27.75 41.65
CA ALA A 329 15.12 26.74 41.72
C ALA A 329 15.64 25.36 42.15
N ALA A 330 16.77 24.90 41.58
CA ALA A 330 17.35 23.60 41.93
C ALA A 330 17.92 23.59 43.36
N LEU A 331 18.56 24.68 43.79
CA LEU A 331 19.04 24.82 45.16
C LEU A 331 17.87 24.84 46.16
N GLN A 332 16.76 25.50 45.81
CA GLN A 332 15.55 25.53 46.64
C GLN A 332 14.89 24.16 46.75
N ALA A 333 14.74 23.43 45.64
CA ALA A 333 14.24 22.05 45.64
C ALA A 333 15.18 21.09 46.39
N GLY A 334 16.48 21.36 46.33
CA GLY A 334 17.54 20.64 47.05
C GLY A 334 17.60 20.91 48.56
N THR A 335 17.00 22.01 49.01
CA THR A 335 17.02 22.44 50.41
C THR A 335 15.92 21.73 51.19
N ARG A 336 16.25 21.20 52.37
CA ARG A 336 15.29 20.48 53.20
C ARG A 336 14.21 21.43 53.72
N LYS A 337 12.96 20.95 53.78
CA LYS A 337 11.77 21.75 54.15
C LYS A 337 11.90 22.54 55.46
N HIS A 338 12.66 22.03 56.45
CA HIS A 338 12.88 22.68 57.74
C HIS A 338 13.96 23.78 57.73
N SER A 339 14.66 23.96 56.61
CA SER A 339 15.78 24.90 56.45
C SER A 339 15.58 25.88 55.29
N ALA A 340 14.34 26.09 54.85
CA ALA A 340 14.01 26.91 53.69
C ALA A 340 14.54 28.36 53.76
N GLY A 341 14.69 28.94 54.96
CA GLY A 341 15.27 30.27 55.16
C GLY A 341 16.80 30.35 55.16
N ARG A 342 17.50 29.21 55.00
CA ARG A 342 18.98 29.11 54.97
C ARG A 342 19.51 28.70 53.60
N LEU A 343 18.79 29.06 52.54
CA LEU A 343 19.20 28.80 51.17
C LEU A 343 20.55 29.49 50.88
N PRO A 344 21.54 28.81 50.29
CA PRO A 344 22.73 29.46 49.77
C PRO A 344 22.35 30.32 48.55
N ILE A 345 22.06 31.60 48.78
CA ILE A 345 21.76 32.57 47.71
C ILE A 345 23.09 33.12 47.18
N SER A 346 23.28 33.08 45.86
CA SER A 346 24.42 33.69 45.19
C SER A 346 24.01 34.34 43.86
N PRO A 347 24.61 35.47 43.48
CA PRO A 347 24.46 36.04 42.13
C PRO A 347 24.83 35.05 41.01
N VAL A 348 25.67 34.05 41.31
CA VAL A 348 26.04 32.97 40.38
C VAL A 348 24.81 32.21 39.90
N SER A 349 23.83 31.93 40.77
CA SER A 349 22.63 31.16 40.39
C SER A 349 21.84 31.83 39.28
N GLY A 350 21.65 33.16 39.37
CA GLY A 350 20.97 33.92 38.32
C GLY A 350 21.81 34.07 37.03
N ALA A 351 23.14 34.02 37.12
CA ALA A 351 24.01 34.01 35.94
C ALA A 351 23.99 32.64 35.24
N VAL A 352 23.94 31.55 36.01
CA VAL A 352 23.79 30.18 35.49
C VAL A 352 22.44 30.00 34.79
N GLU A 353 21.35 30.48 35.38
CA GLU A 353 20.02 30.46 34.75
C GLU A 353 20.03 31.17 33.39
N ARG A 354 20.56 32.41 33.32
CA ARG A 354 20.67 33.15 32.05
C ARG A 354 21.54 32.44 31.00
N TYR A 355 22.60 31.75 31.42
CA TYR A 355 23.44 30.98 30.51
C TYR A 355 22.72 29.74 29.97
N LEU A 356 22.03 28.99 30.83
CA LEU A 356 21.24 27.84 30.40
C LEU A 356 20.07 28.25 29.49
N ASP A 357 19.36 29.34 29.80
CA ASP A 357 18.30 29.89 28.95
C ASP A 357 18.84 30.34 27.58
N ALA A 358 20.04 30.93 27.55
CA ALA A 358 20.69 31.32 26.31
C ALA A 358 21.11 30.10 25.46
N LEU A 359 21.63 29.03 26.09
CA LEU A 359 21.94 27.77 25.40
C LEU A 359 20.69 27.15 24.77
N VAL A 360 19.59 27.06 25.53
CA VAL A 360 18.30 26.55 25.01
C VAL A 360 17.81 27.43 23.85
N SER A 361 17.93 28.74 23.97
CA SER A 361 17.52 29.68 22.92
C SER A 361 18.34 29.50 21.64
N VAL A 362 19.65 29.26 21.75
CA VAL A 362 20.54 28.95 20.63
C VAL A 362 20.18 27.62 19.98
N ASP A 363 19.91 26.57 20.77
CA ASP A 363 19.52 25.27 20.24
C ASP A 363 18.18 25.32 19.50
N VAL A 364 17.20 26.04 20.05
CA VAL A 364 15.92 26.30 19.37
C VAL A 364 16.13 27.07 18.06
N ALA A 365 16.98 28.10 18.06
CA ALA A 365 17.29 28.87 16.86
C ALA A 365 17.98 28.01 15.78
N ARG A 366 18.95 27.16 16.16
CA ARG A 366 19.63 26.20 15.27
C ARG A 366 18.66 25.17 14.71
N ALA A 367 17.78 24.61 15.55
CA ALA A 367 16.74 23.68 15.09
C ALA A 367 15.80 24.33 14.07
N GLN A 368 15.36 25.58 14.29
CA GLN A 368 14.55 26.33 13.33
C GLN A 368 15.31 26.65 12.03
N ARG A 369 16.60 26.98 12.12
CA ARG A 369 17.46 27.21 10.94
C ARG A 369 17.57 25.94 10.10
N ARG A 370 17.86 24.79 10.73
CA ARG A 370 17.92 23.48 10.06
C ARG A 370 16.59 23.10 9.42
N LEU A 371 15.48 23.35 10.11
CA LEU A 371 14.14 23.13 9.57
C LEU A 371 13.89 24.01 8.32
N ARG A 372 14.21 25.31 8.38
CA ARG A 372 14.10 26.20 7.21
C ARG A 372 14.96 25.70 6.04
N ARG A 373 16.19 25.28 6.32
CA ARG A 373 17.11 24.74 5.30
C ARG A 373 16.55 23.49 4.65
N LEU A 374 16.01 22.56 5.42
CA LEU A 374 15.34 21.36 4.89
C LEU A 374 14.18 21.72 3.96
N HIS A 375 13.33 22.69 4.35
CA HIS A 375 12.22 23.15 3.51
C HIS A 375 12.69 23.82 2.22
N LEU A 376 13.71 24.67 2.27
CA LEU A 376 14.32 25.31 1.09
C LEU A 376 14.95 24.28 0.15
N LEU A 377 15.77 23.38 0.68
CA LEU A 377 16.42 22.32 -0.08
C LEU A 377 15.37 21.43 -0.77
N ARG A 378 14.31 21.04 -0.06
CA ARG A 378 13.20 20.27 -0.64
C ARG A 378 12.50 21.02 -1.77
N ALA A 379 12.23 22.31 -1.60
CA ALA A 379 11.59 23.12 -2.64
C ALA A 379 12.47 23.24 -3.89
N GLU A 380 13.77 23.45 -3.71
CA GLU A 380 14.75 23.49 -4.78
C GLU A 380 14.88 22.13 -5.49
N ALA A 381 14.95 21.04 -4.72
CA ALA A 381 15.02 19.67 -5.23
C ALA A 381 13.83 19.36 -6.14
N ARG A 382 12.60 19.77 -5.78
CA ARG A 382 11.41 19.60 -6.64
C ARG A 382 11.58 20.26 -8.00
N VAL A 383 11.97 21.54 -8.00
CA VAL A 383 12.14 22.30 -9.25
C VAL A 383 13.21 21.67 -10.13
N ARG A 384 14.36 21.31 -9.54
CA ARG A 384 15.48 20.71 -10.27
C ARG A 384 15.18 19.31 -10.78
N LEU A 385 14.53 18.46 -9.99
CA LEU A 385 14.13 17.13 -10.44
C LEU A 385 13.20 17.23 -11.64
N THR A 386 12.19 18.10 -11.60
CA THR A 386 11.30 18.35 -12.74
C THR A 386 12.07 18.83 -13.97
N ALA A 387 13.04 19.75 -13.80
CA ALA A 387 13.86 20.23 -14.90
C ALA A 387 14.75 19.13 -15.50
N LEU A 388 15.41 18.31 -14.66
CA LEU A 388 16.22 17.17 -15.08
C LEU A 388 15.42 16.13 -15.84
N LYS A 389 14.24 15.75 -15.31
CA LYS A 389 13.31 14.81 -15.98
C LYS A 389 12.88 15.32 -17.35
N ARG A 390 12.55 16.61 -17.46
CA ARG A 390 12.20 17.26 -18.75
C ARG A 390 13.36 17.30 -19.73
N GLN A 391 14.56 17.71 -19.29
CA GLN A 391 15.74 17.80 -20.15
C GLN A 391 16.14 16.44 -20.71
N ARG A 392 16.09 15.40 -19.88
CA ARG A 392 16.40 14.02 -20.27
C ARG A 392 15.24 13.31 -20.97
N ARG A 393 14.05 13.93 -21.00
CA ARG A 393 12.80 13.35 -21.50
C ARG A 393 12.52 11.99 -20.86
N VAL A 394 12.61 11.94 -19.54
CA VAL A 394 12.32 10.74 -18.75
C VAL A 394 11.14 10.99 -17.81
N GLN A 395 10.37 9.95 -17.54
CA GLN A 395 9.24 9.97 -16.60
C GLN A 395 9.21 8.69 -15.79
N THR A 396 8.72 8.76 -14.56
CA THR A 396 8.35 7.59 -13.75
C THR A 396 6.86 7.31 -13.87
N TYR A 397 6.43 6.18 -13.32
CA TYR A 397 5.00 5.85 -13.21
C TYR A 397 4.21 6.90 -12.43
N ASP A 398 4.78 7.44 -11.34
CA ASP A 398 4.15 8.49 -10.54
C ASP A 398 4.01 9.80 -11.34
N ASP A 399 4.98 10.14 -12.19
CA ASP A 399 4.91 11.33 -13.05
C ASP A 399 3.74 11.24 -14.04
N LEU A 400 3.33 10.03 -14.46
CA LEU A 400 2.16 9.85 -15.33
C LEU A 400 0.87 10.22 -14.62
N ILE A 401 0.71 9.75 -13.39
CA ILE A 401 -0.47 10.03 -12.56
C ILE A 401 -0.52 11.53 -12.24
N GLU A 402 0.58 12.08 -11.73
CA GLU A 402 0.69 13.49 -11.38
C GLU A 402 0.49 14.39 -12.61
N GLY A 403 1.01 14.00 -13.77
CA GLY A 403 0.84 14.73 -15.02
C GLY A 403 -0.63 14.87 -15.43
N VAL A 404 -1.43 13.81 -15.31
CA VAL A 404 -2.88 13.87 -15.61
C VAL A 404 -3.61 14.72 -14.56
N ALA A 405 -3.28 14.57 -13.28
CA ALA A 405 -3.88 15.37 -12.22
C ALA A 405 -3.62 16.87 -12.42
N GLN A 406 -2.39 17.26 -12.75
CA GLN A 406 -2.02 18.64 -13.05
C GLN A 406 -2.72 19.17 -14.31
N ALA A 407 -2.87 18.34 -15.35
CA ALA A 407 -3.60 18.71 -16.55
C ALA A 407 -5.08 19.03 -16.26
N LEU A 408 -5.71 18.28 -15.35
CA LEU A 408 -7.09 18.50 -14.94
C LEU A 408 -7.27 19.76 -14.08
N ASP A 409 -6.27 20.11 -13.27
CA ASP A 409 -6.25 21.37 -12.49
C ASP A 409 -5.89 22.60 -13.35
N GLY A 410 -5.34 22.38 -14.55
CA GLY A 410 -4.89 23.43 -15.46
C GLY A 410 -6.03 24.15 -16.20
N VAL A 411 -5.65 25.17 -16.97
CA VAL A 411 -6.57 26.02 -17.75
C VAL A 411 -7.42 25.21 -18.74
N TYR A 412 -6.90 24.09 -19.25
CA TYR A 412 -7.58 23.21 -20.20
C TYR A 412 -8.35 22.05 -19.57
N GLY A 413 -8.44 21.98 -18.24
CA GLY A 413 -9.06 20.86 -17.52
C GLY A 413 -10.49 20.56 -17.95
N LEU A 414 -11.33 21.59 -18.15
CA LEU A 414 -12.70 21.42 -18.62
C LEU A 414 -12.77 20.79 -20.03
N THR A 415 -11.87 21.17 -20.93
CA THR A 415 -11.78 20.61 -22.29
C THR A 415 -11.34 19.17 -22.24
N LEU A 416 -10.33 18.87 -21.41
CA LEU A 416 -9.85 17.51 -21.20
C LEU A 416 -10.97 16.60 -20.65
N VAL A 417 -11.73 17.05 -19.65
CA VAL A 417 -12.88 16.29 -19.12
C VAL A 417 -13.91 15.99 -20.21
N ARG A 418 -14.26 16.98 -21.06
CA ARG A 418 -15.20 16.75 -22.17
C ARG A 418 -14.70 15.71 -23.15
N ARG A 419 -13.43 15.79 -23.58
CA ARG A 419 -12.83 14.81 -24.51
C ARG A 419 -12.78 13.41 -23.90
N LEU A 420 -12.32 13.29 -22.66
CA LEU A 420 -12.30 12.01 -21.96
C LEU A 420 -13.70 11.43 -21.78
N ARG A 421 -14.73 12.28 -21.59
CA ARG A 421 -16.14 11.84 -21.45
C ARG A 421 -16.88 11.61 -22.76
N GLU A 422 -16.32 12.08 -23.87
CA GLU A 422 -16.72 11.66 -25.22
C GLU A 422 -16.18 10.27 -25.53
N GLN A 423 -14.91 10.01 -25.18
CA GLN A 423 -14.24 8.73 -25.38
C GLN A 423 -14.74 7.65 -24.40
N TYR A 424 -14.89 8.00 -23.13
CA TYR A 424 -15.30 7.09 -22.05
C TYR A 424 -16.58 7.59 -21.39
N ARG A 425 -17.68 6.87 -21.59
CA ARG A 425 -19.00 7.27 -21.05
C ARG A 425 -19.14 6.93 -19.57
N ILE A 426 -18.38 5.96 -19.09
CA ILE A 426 -18.41 5.45 -17.72
C ILE A 426 -17.06 4.83 -17.35
N ALA A 427 -16.69 4.91 -16.08
CA ALA A 427 -15.49 4.29 -15.53
C ALA A 427 -15.82 3.27 -14.43
N LEU A 428 -15.15 2.13 -14.46
CA LEU A 428 -15.16 1.07 -13.44
C LEU A 428 -13.73 0.96 -12.88
N VAL A 429 -13.56 1.28 -11.61
CA VAL A 429 -12.27 1.25 -10.92
C VAL A 429 -12.24 0.01 -10.02
N ASP A 430 -11.44 -0.98 -10.42
CA ASP A 430 -11.19 -2.18 -9.63
C ASP A 430 -10.02 -1.97 -8.65
N GLU A 431 -9.98 -2.77 -7.58
CA GLU A 431 -9.02 -2.66 -6.47
C GLU A 431 -8.94 -1.25 -5.89
N PHE A 432 -10.10 -0.58 -5.76
CA PHE A 432 -10.14 0.83 -5.37
C PHE A 432 -9.52 1.10 -4.00
N GLN A 433 -9.46 0.09 -3.10
CA GLN A 433 -8.79 0.20 -1.81
C GLN A 433 -7.28 0.48 -1.89
N ASP A 434 -6.65 0.19 -3.04
CA ASP A 434 -5.22 0.35 -3.27
C ASP A 434 -4.88 1.64 -4.03
N THR A 435 -5.86 2.55 -4.18
CA THR A 435 -5.67 3.86 -4.82
C THR A 435 -5.17 4.90 -3.85
N ASP A 436 -4.47 5.90 -4.38
CA ASP A 436 -4.01 7.08 -3.64
C ASP A 436 -4.90 8.31 -3.91
N ILE A 437 -4.64 9.39 -3.17
CA ILE A 437 -5.42 10.63 -3.26
C ILE A 437 -5.36 11.28 -4.66
N THR A 438 -4.24 11.17 -5.37
CA THR A 438 -4.05 11.75 -6.70
C THR A 438 -4.82 10.93 -7.74
N GLN A 439 -4.77 9.60 -7.67
CA GLN A 439 -5.57 8.71 -8.51
C GLN A 439 -7.07 8.94 -8.30
N TRP A 440 -7.53 9.03 -7.05
CA TRP A 440 -8.91 9.37 -6.74
C TRP A 440 -9.31 10.72 -7.34
N ARG A 441 -8.47 11.75 -7.21
CA ARG A 441 -8.74 13.08 -7.80
C ARG A 441 -8.98 13.00 -9.31
N ILE A 442 -8.20 12.22 -10.05
CA ILE A 442 -8.38 12.04 -11.50
C ILE A 442 -9.78 11.48 -11.80
N PHE A 443 -10.13 10.33 -11.20
CA PHE A 443 -11.43 9.70 -11.47
C PHE A 443 -12.60 10.54 -10.96
N HIS A 444 -12.45 11.20 -9.83
CA HIS A 444 -13.45 12.11 -9.28
C HIS A 444 -13.71 13.31 -10.21
N HIS A 445 -12.66 13.97 -10.72
CA HIS A 445 -12.77 15.14 -11.59
C HIS A 445 -13.30 14.81 -13.00
N VAL A 446 -13.09 13.60 -13.49
CA VAL A 446 -13.53 13.19 -14.84
C VAL A 446 -14.89 12.47 -14.81
N PHE A 447 -15.14 11.60 -13.83
CA PHE A 447 -16.31 10.72 -13.81
C PHE A 447 -17.19 10.85 -12.56
N GLY A 448 -16.69 11.49 -11.50
CA GLY A 448 -17.36 11.62 -10.22
C GLY A 448 -18.33 12.80 -10.13
N ASP A 449 -18.72 13.13 -8.90
CA ASP A 449 -19.57 14.27 -8.56
C ASP A 449 -18.72 15.53 -8.30
N ALA A 450 -18.09 16.03 -9.37
CA ALA A 450 -17.14 17.14 -9.31
C ALA A 450 -17.62 18.38 -10.09
N ALA A 451 -17.14 19.56 -9.69
CA ALA A 451 -17.48 20.83 -10.32
C ALA A 451 -17.18 20.86 -11.83
N LEU A 452 -16.08 20.25 -12.26
CA LEU A 452 -15.73 20.12 -13.68
C LEU A 452 -16.75 19.29 -14.47
N VAL A 453 -17.27 18.20 -13.89
CA VAL A 453 -18.29 17.35 -14.51
C VAL A 453 -19.61 18.12 -14.69
N HIS A 454 -20.04 18.84 -13.66
CA HIS A 454 -21.24 19.69 -13.72
C HIS A 454 -21.09 20.84 -14.71
N THR A 455 -19.94 21.52 -14.71
CA THR A 455 -19.65 22.62 -15.65
C THR A 455 -19.57 22.13 -17.09
N ALA A 456 -19.19 20.86 -17.30
CA ALA A 456 -19.21 20.22 -18.61
C ALA A 456 -20.63 19.83 -19.06
N GLY A 457 -21.66 19.95 -18.21
CA GLY A 457 -23.02 19.53 -18.50
C GLY A 457 -23.20 18.00 -18.50
N LEU A 458 -22.34 17.29 -17.78
CA LEU A 458 -22.29 15.83 -17.75
C LEU A 458 -22.85 15.30 -16.43
N THR A 459 -23.32 14.05 -16.44
CA THR A 459 -23.74 13.35 -15.23
C THR A 459 -22.62 12.44 -14.70
N PRO A 460 -22.51 12.28 -13.37
CA PRO A 460 -21.56 11.33 -12.79
C PRO A 460 -21.80 9.90 -13.29
N ALA A 461 -20.72 9.19 -13.59
CA ALA A 461 -20.75 7.81 -14.08
C ALA A 461 -19.46 7.08 -13.67
N LEU A 462 -19.36 6.76 -12.39
CA LEU A 462 -18.18 6.17 -11.77
C LEU A 462 -18.59 5.02 -10.86
N PHE A 463 -17.99 3.85 -11.08
CA PHE A 463 -18.15 2.68 -10.24
C PHE A 463 -16.82 2.39 -9.57
N LEU A 464 -16.82 2.35 -8.24
CA LEU A 464 -15.67 2.04 -7.40
C LEU A 464 -15.90 0.65 -6.83
N ILE A 465 -15.01 -0.29 -7.13
CA ILE A 465 -15.13 -1.69 -6.71
C ILE A 465 -13.88 -2.05 -5.90
N GLY A 466 -14.09 -2.56 -4.70
CA GLY A 466 -12.98 -2.90 -3.83
C GLY A 466 -13.40 -3.41 -2.46
N ASP A 467 -12.42 -3.59 -1.58
CA ASP A 467 -12.64 -3.99 -0.20
C ASP A 467 -11.61 -3.32 0.71
N PRO A 468 -12.02 -2.42 1.63
CA PRO A 468 -11.08 -1.74 2.53
C PRO A 468 -10.35 -2.70 3.46
N LYS A 469 -10.92 -3.90 3.71
CA LYS A 469 -10.30 -4.95 4.53
C LYS A 469 -9.05 -5.56 3.88
N GLN A 470 -8.86 -5.33 2.57
CA GLN A 470 -7.78 -5.89 1.76
C GLN A 470 -6.72 -4.85 1.35
N ALA A 471 -6.78 -3.62 1.87
CA ALA A 471 -5.81 -2.57 1.58
C ALA A 471 -4.43 -2.91 2.19
N ILE A 472 -3.54 -3.51 1.38
CA ILE A 472 -2.21 -3.97 1.81
C ILE A 472 -1.05 -3.30 1.03
N TYR A 473 -1.35 -2.47 0.02
CA TYR A 473 -0.35 -1.80 -0.81
C TYR A 473 0.05 -0.40 -0.33
N GLY A 474 -0.01 -0.13 0.99
CA GLY A 474 0.39 1.16 1.57
C GLY A 474 1.84 1.56 1.25
N PHE A 475 2.74 0.59 1.07
CA PHE A 475 4.13 0.84 0.64
C PHE A 475 4.27 1.31 -0.82
N ARG A 476 3.19 1.24 -1.61
CA ARG A 476 3.10 1.78 -2.98
C ARG A 476 2.20 3.01 -3.07
N GLY A 477 1.89 3.65 -1.94
CA GLY A 477 1.07 4.85 -1.88
C GLY A 477 -0.44 4.62 -1.72
N GLY A 478 -0.91 3.36 -1.74
CA GLY A 478 -2.33 3.04 -1.51
C GLY A 478 -2.80 3.56 -0.16
N ASP A 479 -3.89 4.34 -0.15
CA ASP A 479 -4.39 5.03 1.03
C ASP A 479 -5.84 4.66 1.31
N VAL A 480 -6.03 3.85 2.35
CA VAL A 480 -7.38 3.43 2.78
C VAL A 480 -8.24 4.61 3.23
N HIS A 481 -7.65 5.73 3.67
CA HIS A 481 -8.41 6.93 4.00
C HIS A 481 -9.01 7.58 2.74
N THR A 482 -8.31 7.51 1.61
CA THR A 482 -8.84 7.91 0.30
C THR A 482 -10.05 7.05 -0.07
N TYR A 483 -9.97 5.72 0.12
CA TYR A 483 -11.12 4.83 -0.05
C TYR A 483 -12.32 5.26 0.82
N LEU A 484 -12.10 5.50 2.11
CA LEU A 484 -13.16 5.88 3.05
C LEU A 484 -13.78 7.25 2.68
N ALA A 485 -12.95 8.21 2.27
CA ALA A 485 -13.41 9.55 1.86
C ALA A 485 -14.25 9.52 0.57
N ALA A 486 -13.92 8.61 -0.36
CA ALA A 486 -14.71 8.37 -1.55
C ALA A 486 -15.98 7.57 -1.25
N ALA A 487 -15.91 6.57 -0.36
CA ALA A 487 -17.04 5.78 0.08
C ALA A 487 -18.11 6.62 0.79
N ALA A 488 -17.72 7.68 1.50
CA ALA A 488 -18.64 8.63 2.12
C ALA A 488 -19.41 9.49 1.10
N ARG A 489 -18.91 9.63 -0.14
CA ARG A 489 -19.52 10.41 -1.22
C ARG A 489 -20.28 9.56 -2.23
N ALA A 490 -19.97 8.28 -2.32
CA ALA A 490 -20.58 7.35 -3.25
C ALA A 490 -21.89 6.75 -2.71
N GLU A 491 -22.84 6.51 -3.60
CA GLU A 491 -24.02 5.72 -3.27
C GLU A 491 -23.63 4.24 -3.15
N ARG A 492 -23.83 3.63 -1.97
CA ARG A 492 -23.49 2.22 -1.73
C ARG A 492 -24.41 1.29 -2.53
N ALA A 493 -23.79 0.41 -3.31
CA ALA A 493 -24.47 -0.75 -3.89
C ALA A 493 -24.61 -1.86 -2.83
N PRO A 494 -25.56 -2.80 -3.00
CA PRO A 494 -25.68 -3.95 -2.11
C PRO A 494 -24.37 -4.77 -2.06
N PRO A 495 -23.84 -5.11 -0.87
CA PRO A 495 -22.57 -5.82 -0.77
C PRO A 495 -22.65 -7.22 -1.40
N LEU A 496 -21.52 -7.76 -1.85
CA LEU A 496 -21.46 -9.14 -2.32
C LEU A 496 -21.44 -10.10 -1.11
N GLU A 497 -22.59 -10.73 -0.84
CA GLU A 497 -22.79 -11.50 0.39
C GLU A 497 -22.24 -12.94 0.36
N ARG A 498 -21.97 -13.52 -0.82
CA ARG A 498 -21.63 -14.95 -0.95
C ARG A 498 -20.20 -15.16 -1.40
N ASN A 499 -19.43 -15.96 -0.67
CA ASN A 499 -18.08 -16.38 -1.04
C ASN A 499 -18.09 -17.71 -1.80
N PHE A 500 -17.50 -17.75 -2.99
CA PHE A 500 -17.46 -18.93 -3.86
C PHE A 500 -16.09 -19.62 -3.89
N ARG A 501 -15.10 -19.13 -3.12
CA ARG A 501 -13.71 -19.61 -3.19
C ARG A 501 -13.26 -20.41 -1.98
N SER A 502 -14.10 -20.55 -0.95
CA SER A 502 -13.68 -21.07 0.34
C SER A 502 -14.72 -21.99 0.96
N ARG A 503 -14.23 -23.03 1.65
CA ARG A 503 -15.06 -23.99 2.40
C ARG A 503 -15.86 -23.26 3.49
N PRO A 504 -17.12 -23.62 3.76
CA PRO A 504 -17.95 -22.99 4.80
C PRO A 504 -17.30 -22.97 6.19
N VAL A 505 -16.53 -24.01 6.53
CA VAL A 505 -15.83 -24.11 7.81
C VAL A 505 -14.73 -23.04 7.97
N LEU A 506 -14.06 -22.64 6.89
CA LEU A 506 -13.07 -21.58 6.90
C LEU A 506 -13.70 -20.21 7.13
N LEU A 507 -14.83 -19.92 6.46
CA LEU A 507 -15.57 -18.68 6.66
C LEU A 507 -16.01 -18.51 8.11
N ARG A 508 -16.51 -19.58 8.74
CA ARG A 508 -16.88 -19.58 10.16
C ARG A 508 -15.67 -19.34 11.08
N ALA A 509 -14.53 -19.96 10.79
CA ALA A 509 -13.31 -19.77 11.59
C ALA A 509 -12.79 -18.32 11.51
N ILE A 510 -12.77 -17.73 10.30
CA ILE A 510 -12.38 -16.33 10.08
C ILE A 510 -13.36 -15.39 10.79
N GLN A 511 -14.67 -15.64 10.67
CA GLN A 511 -15.68 -14.84 11.37
C GLN A 511 -15.49 -14.90 12.89
N ALA A 512 -15.24 -16.09 13.45
CA ALA A 512 -15.00 -16.25 14.88
C ALA A 512 -13.73 -15.50 15.35
N LEU A 513 -12.69 -15.49 14.52
CA LEU A 513 -11.46 -14.74 14.78
C LEU A 513 -11.73 -13.23 14.84
N TYR A 514 -12.37 -12.67 13.81
CA TYR A 514 -12.69 -11.24 13.78
C TYR A 514 -13.72 -10.82 14.84
N ALA A 515 -14.62 -11.71 15.25
CA ALA A 515 -15.54 -11.46 16.34
C ALA A 515 -14.83 -11.22 17.69
N GLN A 516 -13.61 -11.75 17.90
CA GLN A 516 -12.80 -11.45 19.09
C GLN A 516 -12.29 -10.00 19.09
N GLY A 517 -12.08 -9.41 17.91
CA GLY A 517 -11.63 -8.02 17.76
C GLY A 517 -12.78 -7.00 17.84
N GLY A 518 -14.03 -7.42 17.64
CA GLY A 518 -15.19 -6.54 17.67
C GLY A 518 -15.08 -5.37 16.68
N GLU A 519 -15.41 -4.16 17.14
CA GLU A 519 -15.27 -2.93 16.34
C GLU A 519 -13.80 -2.55 16.07
N ASP A 520 -12.87 -3.00 16.92
CA ASP A 520 -11.44 -2.72 16.83
C ASP A 520 -10.67 -3.73 15.96
N ALA A 521 -11.38 -4.67 15.33
CA ALA A 521 -10.80 -5.74 14.50
C ALA A 521 -9.78 -5.26 13.45
N PHE A 522 -9.98 -4.06 12.89
CA PHE A 522 -9.10 -3.46 11.87
C PHE A 522 -8.34 -2.21 12.36
N LEU A 523 -8.53 -1.81 13.62
CA LEU A 523 -7.90 -0.63 14.24
C LEU A 523 -8.04 0.69 13.46
N THR A 524 -8.97 0.73 12.49
CA THR A 524 -9.18 1.85 11.57
C THR A 524 -10.66 2.21 11.56
N PRO A 525 -11.04 3.41 12.05
CA PRO A 525 -12.43 3.84 12.05
C PRO A 525 -13.05 3.78 10.65
N GLY A 526 -14.25 3.21 10.54
CA GLY A 526 -14.96 3.05 9.27
C GLY A 526 -14.69 1.75 8.52
N ILE A 527 -13.82 0.87 9.04
CA ILE A 527 -13.59 -0.48 8.49
C ILE A 527 -14.08 -1.52 9.50
N ALA A 528 -15.05 -2.33 9.09
CA ALA A 528 -15.62 -3.39 9.92
C ALA A 528 -15.59 -4.74 9.19
N PHE A 529 -15.55 -5.83 9.96
CA PHE A 529 -15.71 -7.16 9.40
C PHE A 529 -17.19 -7.44 9.13
N HIS A 530 -17.51 -7.77 7.88
CA HIS A 530 -18.85 -8.20 7.48
C HIS A 530 -18.82 -9.68 7.12
N PRO A 531 -19.53 -10.55 7.87
CA PRO A 531 -19.61 -11.97 7.55
C PRO A 531 -20.19 -12.20 6.16
N VAL A 532 -19.62 -13.18 5.44
CA VAL A 532 -20.10 -13.63 4.13
C VAL A 532 -20.67 -15.04 4.25
N GLN A 533 -21.73 -15.32 3.48
CA GLN A 533 -22.33 -16.63 3.37
C GLN A 533 -21.51 -17.52 2.45
N PRO A 534 -21.46 -18.85 2.69
CA PRO A 534 -20.88 -19.77 1.73
C PRO A 534 -21.70 -19.81 0.43
N GLY A 535 -21.00 -19.77 -0.70
CA GLY A 535 -21.55 -20.05 -2.01
C GLY A 535 -21.68 -21.55 -2.26
N THR A 536 -21.96 -21.93 -3.50
CA THR A 536 -22.26 -23.33 -3.88
C THR A 536 -21.06 -24.08 -4.47
N GLN A 537 -19.92 -23.42 -4.66
CA GLN A 537 -18.74 -24.00 -5.33
C GLN A 537 -17.85 -24.83 -4.40
N CYS A 538 -17.86 -24.56 -3.10
CA CYS A 538 -17.03 -25.26 -2.12
C CYS A 538 -17.89 -25.92 -1.04
N SER A 539 -17.53 -27.14 -0.67
CA SER A 539 -18.17 -27.92 0.39
C SER A 539 -17.21 -28.17 1.56
N ALA A 540 -17.76 -28.55 2.72
CA ALA A 540 -16.91 -28.91 3.86
C ALA A 540 -16.05 -30.16 3.57
N ALA A 541 -16.59 -31.11 2.80
CA ALA A 541 -15.95 -32.38 2.46
C ALA A 541 -14.82 -32.26 1.44
N ASP A 542 -14.63 -31.08 0.82
CA ASP A 542 -13.63 -30.89 -0.23
C ASP A 542 -12.21 -31.18 0.26
N LEU A 543 -11.90 -30.98 1.55
CA LEU A 543 -10.61 -31.35 2.13
C LEU A 543 -10.83 -32.27 3.33
N SER A 544 -10.28 -33.48 3.28
CA SER A 544 -10.37 -34.46 4.35
C SER A 544 -8.98 -34.98 4.78
N HIS A 545 -8.88 -35.33 6.05
CA HIS A 545 -7.72 -35.96 6.67
C HIS A 545 -8.18 -37.15 7.50
N ALA A 546 -7.60 -38.34 7.25
CA ALA A 546 -7.98 -39.61 7.86
C ALA A 546 -9.48 -39.95 7.75
N GLY A 547 -10.11 -39.59 6.62
CA GLY A 547 -11.52 -39.89 6.35
C GLY A 547 -12.53 -38.97 7.02
N VAL A 548 -12.08 -37.90 7.68
CA VAL A 548 -12.93 -36.85 8.25
C VAL A 548 -12.60 -35.48 7.65
N ASP A 549 -13.56 -34.55 7.66
CA ASP A 549 -13.35 -33.18 7.19
C ASP A 549 -12.19 -32.52 7.92
N ALA A 550 -11.23 -32.00 7.17
CA ALA A 550 -10.05 -31.36 7.74
C ALA A 550 -10.43 -30.05 8.45
N PRO A 551 -9.79 -29.71 9.59
CA PRO A 551 -10.03 -28.46 10.29
C PRO A 551 -9.73 -27.25 9.41
N ALA A 552 -10.49 -26.16 9.61
CA ALA A 552 -10.31 -24.93 8.84
C ALA A 552 -9.03 -24.15 9.21
N LEU A 553 -8.74 -24.08 10.51
CA LEU A 553 -7.64 -23.30 11.05
C LEU A 553 -6.93 -24.13 12.12
N VAL A 554 -5.63 -24.31 11.94
CA VAL A 554 -4.76 -24.98 12.91
C VAL A 554 -3.74 -23.94 13.37
N VAL A 555 -3.75 -23.65 14.67
CA VAL A 555 -2.78 -22.76 15.29
C VAL A 555 -1.70 -23.61 15.94
N TRP A 556 -0.47 -23.47 15.46
CA TRP A 556 0.69 -24.07 16.11
C TRP A 556 1.36 -23.05 17.03
N GLN A 557 1.66 -23.46 18.26
CA GLN A 557 2.38 -22.64 19.24
C GLN A 557 3.71 -23.31 19.58
N ALA A 558 4.79 -22.53 19.52
CA ALA A 558 6.10 -23.02 19.93
C ALA A 558 6.09 -23.44 21.41
N PRO A 559 6.80 -24.53 21.76
CA PRO A 559 6.94 -24.92 23.16
C PRO A 559 7.62 -23.82 23.97
N PRO A 560 7.34 -23.72 25.28
CA PRO A 560 8.01 -22.74 26.12
C PRO A 560 9.52 -23.04 26.14
N PRO A 561 10.37 -22.00 26.12
CA PRO A 561 11.81 -22.18 26.21
C PRO A 561 12.21 -22.82 27.54
N LEU A 562 13.22 -23.69 27.48
CA LEU A 562 13.71 -24.46 28.64
C LEU A 562 14.42 -23.58 29.67
N ASP A 563 14.97 -22.44 29.25
CA ASP A 563 15.69 -21.51 30.12
C ASP A 563 14.74 -20.56 30.85
N SER A 564 14.87 -20.49 32.18
CA SER A 564 14.16 -19.53 33.00
C SER A 564 15.03 -18.30 33.32
N THR A 565 14.40 -17.13 33.38
CA THR A 565 15.00 -15.93 33.96
C THR A 565 15.28 -16.13 35.44
N ALA A 566 16.14 -15.30 36.05
CA ALA A 566 16.46 -15.34 37.48
C ALA A 566 15.25 -15.24 38.44
N ARG A 567 14.05 -14.96 37.92
CA ARG A 567 12.77 -14.91 38.65
C ARG A 567 11.78 -16.03 38.27
N GLY A 568 12.25 -17.13 37.67
CA GLY A 568 11.42 -18.29 37.33
C GLY A 568 10.43 -18.10 36.18
N LYS A 569 10.46 -16.95 35.48
CA LYS A 569 9.67 -16.74 34.25
C LYS A 569 10.44 -17.27 33.05
N PRO A 570 9.82 -18.01 32.12
CA PRO A 570 10.48 -18.46 30.90
C PRO A 570 11.00 -17.26 30.12
N LYS A 571 12.27 -17.30 29.71
CA LYS A 571 12.88 -16.23 28.90
C LYS A 571 12.26 -16.26 27.51
N PRO A 572 11.73 -15.16 26.93
CA PRO A 572 11.14 -15.21 25.60
C PRO A 572 12.17 -15.68 24.55
N TRP A 573 11.70 -16.42 23.54
CA TRP A 573 12.52 -16.81 22.40
C TRP A 573 13.15 -15.59 21.74
N SER A 574 14.41 -15.72 21.29
CA SER A 574 14.98 -14.73 20.38
C SER A 574 14.21 -14.76 19.05
N ALA A 575 14.21 -13.64 18.31
CA ALA A 575 13.51 -13.56 17.02
C ALA A 575 14.03 -14.62 16.02
N GLU A 576 15.32 -14.95 16.08
CA GLU A 576 15.92 -15.99 15.24
C GLU A 576 15.48 -17.39 15.65
N ALA A 577 15.56 -17.73 16.94
CA ALA A 577 15.14 -19.04 17.43
C ALA A 577 13.64 -19.30 17.18
N ALA A 578 12.80 -18.29 17.39
CA ALA A 578 11.36 -18.38 17.09
C ALA A 578 11.11 -18.65 15.61
N ARG A 579 11.83 -17.96 14.70
CA ARG A 579 11.71 -18.19 13.25
C ARG A 579 12.12 -19.60 12.86
N THR A 580 13.21 -20.12 13.41
CA THR A 580 13.64 -21.50 13.15
C THR A 580 12.58 -22.50 13.58
N LEU A 581 12.04 -22.38 14.80
CA LEU A 581 10.97 -23.24 15.32
C LEU A 581 9.71 -23.19 14.44
N CYS A 582 9.27 -22.00 14.03
CA CYS A 582 8.11 -21.85 13.14
C CYS A 582 8.37 -22.46 11.75
N THR A 583 9.59 -22.33 11.23
CA THR A 583 9.99 -22.91 9.95
C THR A 583 9.94 -24.42 10.01
N ASP A 584 10.56 -25.01 11.03
CA ASP A 584 10.60 -26.47 11.20
C ASP A 584 9.19 -27.03 11.39
N ALA A 585 8.34 -26.35 12.17
CA ALA A 585 6.94 -26.73 12.34
C ALA A 585 6.14 -26.66 11.04
N CYS A 586 6.36 -25.63 10.23
CA CYS A 586 5.72 -25.47 8.92
C CYS A 586 6.14 -26.60 7.97
N VAL A 587 7.46 -26.85 7.83
CA VAL A 587 8.00 -27.93 7.00
C VAL A 587 7.46 -29.28 7.45
N HIS A 588 7.44 -29.53 8.76
CA HIS A 588 6.90 -30.78 9.32
C HIS A 588 5.41 -30.95 9.01
N ALA A 589 4.60 -29.90 9.13
CA ALA A 589 3.18 -29.94 8.80
C ALA A 589 2.97 -30.28 7.31
N ILE A 590 3.69 -29.61 6.41
CA ILE A 590 3.62 -29.85 4.96
C ILE A 590 4.04 -31.29 4.64
N TYR A 591 5.17 -31.74 5.18
CA TYR A 591 5.65 -33.10 5.01
C TYR A 591 4.60 -34.13 5.45
N ARG A 592 3.96 -33.93 6.61
CA ARG A 592 2.91 -34.83 7.11
C ARG A 592 1.72 -34.90 6.17
N TRP A 593 1.24 -33.76 5.66
CA TRP A 593 0.14 -33.73 4.70
C TRP A 593 0.48 -34.50 3.41
N LEU A 594 1.70 -34.31 2.87
CA LEU A 594 2.16 -35.00 1.67
C LEU A 594 2.37 -36.51 1.90
N ALA A 595 2.92 -36.89 3.06
CA ALA A 595 3.10 -38.30 3.43
C ALA A 595 1.74 -38.99 3.64
N ASP A 596 0.79 -38.34 4.30
CA ASP A 596 -0.55 -38.89 4.50
C ASP A 596 -1.32 -38.99 3.17
N ALA A 597 -1.09 -38.07 2.23
CA ALA A 597 -1.67 -38.13 0.87
C ALA A 597 -1.22 -39.37 0.11
N GLN A 598 0.05 -39.79 0.22
CA GLN A 598 0.54 -41.04 -0.39
C GLN A 598 -0.20 -42.29 0.12
N THR A 599 -0.69 -42.24 1.36
CA THR A 599 -1.48 -43.33 1.97
C THR A 599 -2.99 -43.16 1.77
N GLY A 600 -3.44 -42.18 0.95
CA GLY A 600 -4.85 -41.88 0.73
C GLY A 600 -5.56 -41.29 1.95
N ARG A 601 -4.82 -40.87 2.98
CA ARG A 601 -5.38 -40.28 4.21
C ARG A 601 -5.61 -38.78 4.08
N ALA A 602 -4.87 -38.07 3.24
CA ALA A 602 -5.09 -36.65 2.98
C ALA A 602 -5.61 -36.45 1.54
N MET A 603 -6.88 -36.04 1.43
CA MET A 603 -7.58 -35.95 0.15
C MET A 603 -8.17 -34.56 -0.05
N LEU A 604 -8.00 -34.00 -1.24
CA LEU A 604 -8.61 -32.77 -1.73
C LEU A 604 -9.49 -33.13 -2.93
N GLU A 605 -10.79 -32.86 -2.86
CA GLU A 605 -11.76 -33.13 -3.93
C GLU A 605 -11.70 -34.58 -4.46
N GLY A 606 -11.44 -35.54 -3.56
CA GLY A 606 -11.32 -36.96 -3.90
C GLY A 606 -9.99 -37.38 -4.53
N ARG A 607 -9.03 -36.47 -4.71
CA ARG A 607 -7.65 -36.80 -5.12
C ARG A 607 -6.66 -36.59 -3.97
N PRO A 608 -5.52 -37.31 -3.93
CA PRO A 608 -4.47 -37.05 -2.95
C PRO A 608 -3.97 -35.60 -3.03
N VAL A 609 -3.73 -34.99 -1.87
CA VAL A 609 -3.09 -33.66 -1.80
C VAL A 609 -1.70 -33.72 -2.41
N CYS A 610 -1.37 -32.75 -3.26
CA CYS A 610 -0.03 -32.63 -3.85
C CYS A 610 0.67 -31.34 -3.40
N ALA A 611 1.96 -31.22 -3.68
CA ALA A 611 2.73 -30.02 -3.31
C ALA A 611 2.17 -28.73 -3.95
N GLY A 612 1.58 -28.83 -5.15
CA GLY A 612 0.94 -27.70 -5.84
C GLY A 612 -0.33 -27.18 -5.17
N ASP A 613 -0.93 -27.94 -4.25
CA ASP A 613 -2.11 -27.51 -3.48
C ASP A 613 -1.75 -26.69 -2.24
N ILE A 614 -0.46 -26.58 -1.91
CA ILE A 614 0.02 -25.97 -0.67
C ILE A 614 0.71 -24.64 -0.99
N ALA A 615 0.25 -23.57 -0.36
CA ALA A 615 0.86 -22.26 -0.41
C ALA A 615 1.34 -21.84 0.99
N VAL A 616 2.55 -21.27 1.07
CA VAL A 616 3.10 -20.70 2.30
C VAL A 616 3.19 -19.18 2.15
N LEU A 617 2.43 -18.46 2.97
CA LEU A 617 2.44 -17.01 3.00
C LEU A 617 3.47 -16.51 4.02
N VAL A 618 4.33 -15.60 3.58
CA VAL A 618 5.41 -15.01 4.39
C VAL A 618 5.41 -13.49 4.23
N ARG A 619 6.03 -12.77 5.16
CA ARG A 619 6.01 -11.30 5.15
C ARG A 619 7.04 -10.70 4.21
N ASN A 620 8.18 -11.36 4.01
CA ASN A 620 9.29 -10.82 3.23
C ASN A 620 10.06 -11.92 2.48
N HIS A 621 10.87 -11.52 1.51
CA HIS A 621 11.66 -12.44 0.67
C HIS A 621 12.70 -13.25 1.46
N ARG A 622 13.22 -12.71 2.57
CA ARG A 622 14.17 -13.44 3.42
C ARG A 622 13.50 -14.65 4.08
N GLU A 623 12.28 -14.49 4.57
CA GLU A 623 11.46 -15.60 5.10
C GLU A 623 11.12 -16.62 4.01
N ALA A 624 10.80 -16.16 2.79
CA ALA A 624 10.55 -17.04 1.65
C ALA A 624 11.77 -17.92 1.33
N ALA A 625 12.96 -17.31 1.24
CA ALA A 625 14.21 -18.02 0.97
C ALA A 625 14.54 -19.04 2.06
N LEU A 626 14.35 -18.66 3.32
CA LEU A 626 14.57 -19.54 4.47
C LEU A 626 13.66 -20.78 4.41
N LEU A 627 12.36 -20.59 4.17
CA LEU A 627 11.39 -21.70 4.02
C LEU A 627 11.68 -22.55 2.79
N GLN A 628 12.04 -21.94 1.66
CA GLN A 628 12.41 -22.67 0.45
C GLN A 628 13.62 -23.59 0.70
N GLN A 629 14.68 -23.07 1.34
CA GLN A 629 15.85 -23.87 1.71
C GLN A 629 15.51 -24.98 2.71
N ALA A 630 14.62 -24.72 3.67
CA ALA A 630 14.18 -25.73 4.63
C ALA A 630 13.33 -26.84 3.98
N LEU A 631 12.42 -26.49 3.08
CA LEU A 631 11.64 -27.44 2.29
C LEU A 631 12.52 -28.28 1.35
N ALA A 632 13.49 -27.64 0.69
CA ALA A 632 14.45 -28.31 -0.18
C ALA A 632 15.29 -29.35 0.59
N ARG A 633 15.74 -29.02 1.81
CA ARG A 633 16.43 -29.97 2.71
C ARG A 633 15.56 -31.16 3.11
N ALA A 634 14.23 -30.98 3.17
CA ALA A 634 13.26 -32.05 3.40
C ALA A 634 12.86 -32.80 2.12
N GLY A 635 13.46 -32.49 0.96
CA GLY A 635 13.15 -33.10 -0.33
C GLY A 635 11.83 -32.63 -0.94
N ILE A 636 11.25 -31.54 -0.46
CA ILE A 636 9.98 -30.98 -0.95
C ILE A 636 10.30 -29.84 -1.93
N PRO A 637 9.88 -29.94 -3.22
CA PRO A 637 10.09 -28.88 -4.18
C PRO A 637 9.25 -27.65 -3.80
N ALA A 638 9.88 -26.48 -3.76
CA ALA A 638 9.24 -25.22 -3.42
C ALA A 638 9.69 -24.12 -4.37
N VAL A 639 8.72 -23.31 -4.82
CA VAL A 639 8.97 -22.13 -5.67
C VAL A 639 8.63 -20.89 -4.86
N ALA A 640 9.58 -19.97 -4.74
CA ALA A 640 9.37 -18.67 -4.13
C ALA A 640 9.27 -17.60 -5.23
N ALA A 641 8.22 -16.78 -5.18
CA ALA A 641 8.11 -15.58 -6.02
C ALA A 641 9.07 -14.50 -5.47
N GLY A 642 10.34 -14.54 -5.91
CA GLY A 642 11.37 -13.60 -5.50
C GLY A 642 11.96 -12.85 -6.69
N LYS A 643 12.16 -11.53 -6.55
CA LYS A 643 12.97 -10.70 -7.45
C LYS A 643 14.46 -10.79 -7.09
N HIS A 644 14.99 -11.99 -6.88
CA HIS A 644 16.44 -12.11 -6.79
C HIS A 644 17.01 -11.86 -8.19
N SER A 645 17.92 -10.91 -8.28
CA SER A 645 18.57 -10.62 -9.55
C SER A 645 19.32 -11.88 -10.00
N LEU A 646 19.10 -12.30 -11.24
CA LEU A 646 19.89 -13.37 -11.85
C LEU A 646 21.40 -13.04 -11.74
N PHE A 647 21.77 -11.76 -11.78
CA PHE A 647 23.15 -11.30 -11.68
C PHE A 647 23.78 -11.44 -10.28
N THR A 648 23.01 -11.84 -9.26
CA THR A 648 23.53 -12.10 -7.90
C THR A 648 23.73 -13.58 -7.61
N THR A 649 23.43 -14.47 -8.55
CA THR A 649 23.62 -15.91 -8.35
C THR A 649 25.07 -16.32 -8.59
N ASP A 650 25.46 -17.45 -7.99
CA ASP A 650 26.81 -18.01 -8.16
C ASP A 650 27.07 -18.32 -9.64
N GLU A 651 26.08 -18.83 -10.38
CA GLU A 651 26.21 -19.14 -11.82
C GLU A 651 26.49 -17.88 -12.67
N ALA A 652 25.89 -16.73 -12.33
CA ALA A 652 26.16 -15.48 -13.03
C ALA A 652 27.58 -14.97 -12.73
N ASN A 653 28.05 -15.09 -11.49
CA ASN A 653 29.42 -14.75 -11.10
C ASN A 653 30.44 -15.67 -11.80
N GLU A 654 30.17 -16.96 -11.88
CA GLU A 654 31.02 -17.92 -12.61
C GLU A 654 31.03 -17.60 -14.12
N THR A 655 29.87 -17.31 -14.71
CA THR A 655 29.78 -16.91 -16.12
C THR A 655 30.57 -15.63 -16.38
N LEU A 656 30.48 -14.64 -15.48
CA LEU A 656 31.26 -13.41 -15.57
C LEU A 656 32.77 -13.68 -15.49
N ALA A 657 33.20 -14.57 -14.59
CA ALA A 657 34.61 -14.96 -14.49
C ALA A 657 35.12 -15.56 -15.81
N VAL A 658 34.33 -16.44 -16.44
CA VAL A 658 34.65 -17.01 -17.76
C VAL A 658 34.71 -15.92 -18.85
N LEU A 659 33.73 -15.03 -18.91
CA LEU A 659 33.70 -13.95 -19.91
C LEU A 659 34.87 -12.98 -19.75
N LEU A 660 35.24 -12.63 -18.51
CA LEU A 660 36.38 -11.78 -18.22
C LEU A 660 37.71 -12.45 -18.60
N ALA A 661 37.82 -13.78 -18.43
CA ALA A 661 38.98 -14.53 -18.88
C ALA A 661 39.08 -14.57 -20.42
N VAL A 662 37.96 -14.69 -21.14
CA VAL A 662 37.94 -14.62 -22.61
C VAL A 662 38.33 -13.23 -23.11
N LEU A 663 37.80 -12.18 -22.46
CA LEU A 663 38.09 -10.79 -22.83
C LEU A 663 39.55 -10.40 -22.54
N HIS A 664 40.12 -10.93 -21.46
CA HIS A 664 41.48 -10.65 -21.00
C HIS A 664 42.33 -11.92 -20.93
N SER A 665 42.46 -12.63 -22.05
CA SER A 665 43.10 -13.95 -22.12
C SER A 665 44.58 -13.99 -21.72
N ALA A 666 45.25 -12.84 -21.66
CA ALA A 666 46.63 -12.73 -21.17
C ALA A 666 46.73 -12.60 -19.63
N ASP A 667 45.62 -12.39 -18.93
CA ASP A 667 45.58 -12.31 -17.46
C ASP A 667 45.45 -13.73 -16.87
N GLU A 668 46.59 -14.28 -16.47
CA GLU A 668 46.70 -15.63 -15.90
C GLU A 668 45.84 -15.80 -14.63
N GLY A 669 45.66 -14.73 -13.85
CA GLY A 669 44.81 -14.76 -12.65
C GLY A 669 43.34 -14.97 -13.00
N ARG A 670 42.84 -14.25 -14.01
CA ARG A 670 41.46 -14.42 -14.50
C ARG A 670 41.24 -15.76 -15.18
N LEU A 671 42.23 -16.24 -15.93
CA LEU A 671 42.16 -17.57 -16.54
C LEU A 671 42.05 -18.66 -15.47
N ARG A 672 42.87 -18.63 -14.41
CA ARG A 672 42.77 -19.56 -13.29
C ARG A 672 41.42 -19.46 -12.57
N ALA A 673 40.92 -18.24 -12.35
CA ALA A 673 39.60 -18.04 -11.75
C ALA A 673 38.48 -18.68 -12.60
N ALA A 674 38.50 -18.48 -13.92
CA ALA A 674 37.55 -19.12 -14.82
C ALA A 674 37.65 -20.65 -14.79
N LEU A 675 38.87 -21.20 -14.88
CA LEU A 675 39.12 -22.65 -14.80
C LEU A 675 38.65 -23.27 -13.48
N SER A 676 38.61 -22.48 -12.38
CA SER A 676 38.14 -22.92 -11.07
C SER A 676 36.63 -22.92 -10.87
N THR A 677 35.86 -22.45 -11.85
CA THR A 677 34.38 -22.43 -11.78
C THR A 677 33.79 -23.84 -11.89
N VAL A 678 32.65 -24.06 -11.22
CA VAL A 678 31.89 -25.32 -11.34
C VAL A 678 31.37 -25.50 -12.76
N LEU A 679 31.07 -24.41 -13.48
CA LEU A 679 30.65 -24.42 -14.89
C LEU A 679 31.62 -25.17 -15.82
N LEU A 680 32.94 -25.01 -15.63
CA LEU A 680 33.93 -25.72 -16.45
C LEU A 680 34.23 -27.13 -15.92
N GLY A 681 33.83 -27.44 -14.69
CA GLY A 681 33.90 -28.79 -14.12
C GLY A 681 35.31 -29.35 -13.99
N LEU A 682 36.34 -28.50 -13.94
CA LEU A 682 37.73 -28.94 -13.81
C LEU A 682 38.08 -29.20 -12.35
N THR A 683 38.90 -30.22 -12.12
CA THR A 683 39.40 -30.53 -10.79
C THR A 683 40.60 -29.66 -10.45
N ALA A 684 40.85 -29.43 -9.15
CA ALA A 684 42.03 -28.70 -8.67
C ALA A 684 43.34 -29.27 -9.22
N THR A 685 43.42 -30.59 -9.42
CA THR A 685 44.59 -31.26 -10.02
C THR A 685 44.79 -30.88 -11.49
N THR A 686 43.72 -30.71 -12.26
CA THR A 686 43.77 -30.34 -13.68
C THR A 686 44.12 -28.86 -13.88
N ILE A 687 43.76 -28.01 -12.91
CA ILE A 687 44.08 -26.58 -12.94
C ILE A 687 45.53 -26.30 -12.53
N ALA A 688 46.08 -27.15 -11.65
CA ALA A 688 47.46 -27.04 -11.17
C ALA A 688 48.51 -27.65 -12.10
N ALA A 689 48.09 -28.57 -12.97
CA ALA A 689 48.90 -29.16 -14.03
C ALA A 689 48.99 -28.22 -15.24
#